data_AF-A0A4V6D6Q4-F1
#
_entry.id   AF-A0A4V6D6Q4-F1
#
_cell.length_a   1.000
_cell.length_b   1.000
_cell.length_c   1.000
_cell.angle_alpha   90.00
_cell.angle_beta   90.00
_cell.angle_gamma   90.00
#
_symmetry.space_group_name_H-M   'P 1'
#
loop_
_entity.id
_entity.type
_entity.pdbx_description
1 polymer ?
#
loop_
_entity_poly.entity_id
_entity_poly.type
_entity_poly.pdbx_seq_one_letter_code
_entity_poly.pdbx_strand_id
1 'polypeptide(L)'
;MNSAMDEINLLRQAQRQHHHHLMVRGMGEEIDLEIGPGDDPSFSGADLVAVASGHHDTIVPADDHKSLLIPCSQPGAVDGHVQPPPPQPQLAQGEEHEGMLQLPSAHTKKKKKVVKKWREEWADTYKWAYVAVHDNTTRIFCSVCKEYGRKHRRNPYGNEGSRNMQMSALEEHNNSLLHKEALRLQMASKDKLQPPEIERPVYVKALSKTAASILESVLRRDPHEAEFIQSIQEVVHSLEPVLVKNTQYVQILERLLEPERCFIFRVPWIDDRGEAHVNRGFRVQFSQALGPCRGGLRFHPSMSLSVAKFLAFEHTLKNALSLYKLGGAAGGSDFDPKGKSDNEIMRFCQSFMDELYRYLGPDQDFPAEDIGVGPREMGYLFGQYRRLSGHFQGNFTGPKIFWSGSSFRTEATGYGLVFFARVLLAEMNKELKGLRCVISGSGKIAMHVLEKLLPCGAIPVTVSDSKGYLLDEDGFDYMKYSLLRDIKAQQKSLKEYLKSYPHAKYIDDAKPWSEQCDLAFPCASHNEIDQGEAVAIINSGCRVLIECSNMPCTVQAVDILRKSKVLVAPAKATAAGGIALGELELNPEFNLMQLSVEDFENKIQDAIKKTYERSIKAAQDYGIMKENPESLVHGANICAFLNIAQAMTDQGCV
;
A
#
# COMPACT_ATOMS: atom_id res chain seq x y z
N MET A 1 -18.91 -50.12 -30.50
CA MET A 1 -20.13 -49.86 -29.69
C MET A 1 -19.68 -49.35 -28.33
N ASN A 2 -20.47 -48.46 -27.74
CA ASN A 2 -20.49 -47.97 -26.36
C ASN A 2 -19.25 -48.16 -25.46
N SER A 3 -18.58 -47.05 -25.16
CA SER A 3 -17.96 -46.79 -23.85
C SER A 3 -18.31 -45.36 -23.39
N ALA A 4 -18.15 -44.37 -24.29
CA ALA A 4 -18.52 -42.97 -24.09
C ALA A 4 -20.02 -42.73 -23.76
N MET A 5 -20.89 -43.72 -23.95
CA MET A 5 -22.32 -43.61 -23.60
C MET A 5 -22.56 -43.77 -22.09
N ASP A 6 -21.68 -44.50 -21.38
CA ASP A 6 -21.90 -44.89 -19.99
C ASP A 6 -21.33 -43.85 -19.01
N GLU A 7 -20.21 -43.19 -19.35
CA GLU A 7 -19.69 -42.04 -18.59
C GLU A 7 -20.69 -40.87 -18.56
N ILE A 8 -21.37 -40.61 -19.69
CA ILE A 8 -22.43 -39.60 -19.77
C ILE A 8 -23.65 -39.98 -18.90
N ASN A 9 -23.95 -41.27 -18.76
CA ASN A 9 -25.01 -41.74 -17.87
C ASN A 9 -24.62 -41.67 -16.38
N LEU A 10 -23.36 -41.96 -16.04
CA LEU A 10 -22.81 -41.81 -14.68
C LEU A 10 -22.82 -40.34 -14.23
N LEU A 11 -22.37 -39.42 -15.07
CA LEU A 11 -22.44 -37.97 -14.80
C LEU A 11 -23.90 -37.49 -14.63
N ARG A 12 -24.83 -38.02 -15.43
CA ARG A 12 -26.28 -37.75 -15.30
C ARG A 12 -26.92 -38.39 -14.07
N GLN A 13 -26.37 -39.47 -13.51
CA GLN A 13 -26.79 -40.00 -12.21
C GLN A 13 -26.28 -39.13 -11.06
N ALA A 14 -25.01 -38.71 -11.09
CA ALA A 14 -24.46 -37.80 -10.08
C ALA A 14 -25.24 -36.46 -10.02
N GLN A 15 -25.56 -35.87 -11.18
CA GLN A 15 -26.37 -34.65 -11.24
C GLN A 15 -27.83 -34.83 -10.75
N ARG A 16 -28.36 -36.05 -10.67
CA ARG A 16 -29.72 -36.33 -10.16
C ARG A 16 -29.81 -36.46 -8.64
N GLN A 17 -28.69 -36.69 -7.93
CA GLN A 17 -28.71 -36.86 -6.47
C GLN A 17 -28.71 -35.55 -5.68
N HIS A 18 -28.39 -34.41 -6.30
CA HIS A 18 -28.35 -33.09 -5.64
C HIS A 18 -29.62 -32.22 -5.84
N HIS A 19 -30.75 -32.80 -6.25
CA HIS A 19 -32.02 -32.08 -6.45
C HIS A 19 -33.19 -32.67 -5.64
N HIS A 20 -33.05 -32.73 -4.30
CA HIS A 20 -34.19 -32.84 -3.40
C HIS A 20 -34.97 -31.51 -3.34
N HIS A 21 -35.77 -31.27 -4.38
CA HIS A 21 -36.62 -30.09 -4.49
C HIS A 21 -37.87 -30.24 -3.60
N LEU A 22 -37.74 -29.83 -2.34
CA LEU A 22 -38.82 -29.85 -1.36
C LEU A 22 -39.87 -28.77 -1.67
N MET A 23 -40.83 -29.09 -2.53
CA MET A 23 -42.03 -28.26 -2.72
C MET A 23 -42.83 -28.24 -1.42
N VAL A 24 -43.04 -27.05 -0.87
CA VAL A 24 -44.09 -26.82 0.15
C VAL A 24 -45.22 -26.04 -0.53
N ARG A 25 -46.34 -26.73 -0.76
CA ARG A 25 -47.60 -26.08 -1.13
C ARG A 25 -48.08 -25.24 0.04
N GLY A 26 -48.65 -24.07 -0.24
CA GLY A 26 -49.24 -23.23 0.81
C GLY A 26 -50.53 -23.83 1.36
N MET A 27 -50.68 -23.78 2.68
CA MET A 27 -51.94 -23.79 3.41
C MET A 27 -51.78 -22.78 4.56
N GLY A 28 -52.83 -22.01 4.83
CA GLY A 28 -52.95 -21.21 6.04
C GLY A 28 -54.17 -21.72 6.80
N GLU A 29 -53.97 -22.09 8.06
CA GLU A 29 -55.05 -22.46 8.97
C GLU A 29 -54.86 -21.68 10.27
N GLU A 30 -55.99 -21.39 10.93
CA GLU A 30 -56.01 -20.72 12.23
C GLU A 30 -55.60 -21.70 13.33
N ILE A 31 -54.87 -21.20 14.33
CA ILE A 31 -54.78 -21.87 15.64
C ILE A 31 -55.16 -20.82 16.67
N ASP A 32 -56.43 -20.86 17.05
CA ASP A 32 -56.89 -20.24 18.28
C ASP A 32 -56.30 -20.99 19.47
N LEU A 33 -55.95 -20.27 20.54
CA LEU A 33 -55.44 -20.86 21.77
C LEU A 33 -56.17 -20.22 22.95
N GLU A 34 -57.24 -20.88 23.39
CA GLU A 34 -57.88 -20.61 24.66
C GLU A 34 -56.89 -20.83 25.82
N ILE A 35 -57.12 -20.12 26.93
CA ILE A 35 -56.26 -20.19 28.11
C ILE A 35 -56.83 -21.20 29.10
N GLY A 36 -56.09 -22.28 29.36
CA GLY A 36 -56.34 -23.24 30.44
C GLY A 36 -55.10 -23.43 31.33
N PRO A 37 -55.23 -23.49 32.66
CA PRO A 37 -54.12 -23.77 33.57
C PRO A 37 -53.96 -25.28 33.83
N GLY A 38 -52.72 -25.76 33.98
CA GLY A 38 -52.44 -27.15 34.37
C GLY A 38 -50.98 -27.57 34.27
N ASP A 39 -50.30 -27.51 35.42
CA ASP A 39 -49.21 -28.35 35.97
C ASP A 39 -48.09 -29.00 35.11
N ASP A 40 -46.91 -29.03 35.74
CA ASP A 40 -45.68 -29.79 35.43
C ASP A 40 -45.94 -31.32 35.29
N PRO A 41 -45.09 -32.13 34.58
CA PRO A 41 -43.72 -32.34 35.08
C PRO A 41 -42.59 -32.70 34.08
N SER A 42 -41.36 -32.41 34.53
CA SER A 42 -40.08 -33.13 34.37
C SER A 42 -39.86 -34.15 33.22
N PHE A 43 -38.69 -34.08 32.59
CA PHE A 43 -38.03 -35.24 31.98
C PHE A 43 -36.53 -35.30 32.31
N SER A 44 -35.97 -36.51 32.35
CA SER A 44 -34.64 -36.82 32.90
C SER A 44 -33.71 -37.54 31.92
N GLY A 45 -32.43 -37.16 31.92
CA GLY A 45 -31.28 -38.07 31.77
C GLY A 45 -30.99 -38.72 30.40
N ALA A 46 -29.79 -38.44 29.87
CA ALA A 46 -28.99 -39.38 29.07
C ALA A 46 -27.51 -38.92 29.13
N ASP A 47 -26.58 -39.87 29.30
CA ASP A 47 -25.19 -39.58 29.70
C ASP A 47 -24.21 -39.32 28.55
N LEU A 48 -23.07 -38.69 28.90
CA LEU A 48 -21.88 -38.58 28.05
C LEU A 48 -20.81 -39.60 28.49
N VAL A 49 -20.14 -40.22 27.52
CA VAL A 49 -19.12 -41.25 27.75
C VAL A 49 -17.79 -40.63 28.19
N ALA A 50 -17.19 -41.18 29.26
CA ALA A 50 -15.91 -40.74 29.80
C ALA A 50 -14.70 -41.45 29.14
N VAL A 51 -13.53 -40.81 29.23
CA VAL A 51 -12.21 -41.40 28.91
C VAL A 51 -11.38 -41.46 30.21
N ALA A 52 -10.64 -42.55 30.41
CA ALA A 52 -10.02 -42.89 31.69
C ALA A 52 -8.70 -42.17 31.99
N SER A 53 -8.35 -42.11 33.28
CA SER A 53 -7.18 -41.46 33.86
C SER A 53 -6.00 -42.41 34.14
N GLY A 54 -4.82 -41.85 34.35
CA GLY A 54 -3.65 -42.53 34.92
C GLY A 54 -2.89 -41.58 35.85
N HIS A 55 -2.57 -42.02 37.06
CA HIS A 55 -1.97 -41.22 38.14
C HIS A 55 -0.43 -41.34 38.21
N HIS A 56 0.26 -40.29 38.68
CA HIS A 56 0.89 -40.35 40.00
C HIS A 56 1.24 -38.94 40.56
N ASP A 57 1.61 -38.88 41.83
CA ASP A 57 1.31 -37.76 42.73
C ASP A 57 2.55 -37.23 43.47
N THR A 58 2.57 -35.95 43.87
CA THR A 58 3.07 -35.55 45.21
C THR A 58 2.63 -34.13 45.65
N ILE A 59 1.58 -34.11 46.49
CA ILE A 59 1.42 -33.41 47.79
C ILE A 59 1.71 -31.88 47.91
N VAL A 60 0.82 -31.21 48.68
CA VAL A 60 0.73 -29.75 48.96
C VAL A 60 0.60 -29.52 50.49
N PRO A 61 1.13 -28.41 51.06
CA PRO A 61 0.28 -27.43 51.76
C PRO A 61 0.79 -25.96 51.66
N ALA A 62 0.07 -24.87 52.00
CA ALA A 62 -1.38 -24.57 52.11
C ALA A 62 -1.56 -23.03 52.38
N ASP A 63 -2.78 -22.60 52.71
CA ASP A 63 -3.21 -21.36 53.42
C ASP A 63 -3.17 -19.98 52.71
N ASP A 64 -4.18 -19.08 52.84
CA ASP A 64 -5.60 -19.30 53.21
C ASP A 64 -6.59 -18.20 52.70
N HIS A 65 -7.90 -18.49 52.83
CA HIS A 65 -9.15 -17.86 52.37
C HIS A 65 -9.55 -16.39 52.72
N LYS A 66 -10.63 -15.93 52.01
CA LYS A 66 -11.74 -14.95 52.32
C LYS A 66 -11.80 -13.72 51.38
N SER A 67 -12.88 -13.39 50.64
CA SER A 67 -14.34 -13.19 50.90
C SER A 67 -14.67 -11.79 51.50
N LEU A 68 -15.78 -11.07 51.21
CA LEU A 68 -16.96 -11.24 50.33
C LEU A 68 -17.73 -9.88 50.24
N LEU A 69 -18.53 -9.67 49.17
CA LEU A 69 -19.75 -8.83 49.09
C LEU A 69 -19.71 -7.27 49.20
N ILE A 70 -20.85 -6.69 48.81
CA ILE A 70 -21.23 -5.26 48.71
C ILE A 70 -22.28 -4.94 49.81
N PRO A 71 -22.39 -3.67 50.28
CA PRO A 71 -23.73 -3.03 50.29
C PRO A 71 -23.72 -1.52 49.92
N CYS A 72 -24.89 -0.88 49.88
CA CYS A 72 -25.14 0.48 49.38
C CYS A 72 -26.14 1.27 50.25
N SER A 73 -25.94 2.59 50.50
CA SER A 73 -26.94 3.51 51.09
C SER A 73 -26.54 5.02 51.04
N GLN A 74 -27.50 5.93 51.34
CA GLN A 74 -27.45 7.42 51.22
C GLN A 74 -27.06 8.13 52.55
N PRO A 75 -26.86 9.49 52.65
CA PRO A 75 -27.90 10.58 52.65
C PRO A 75 -27.42 11.92 51.96
N GLY A 76 -28.07 13.11 52.00
CA GLY A 76 -29.46 13.53 52.32
C GLY A 76 -29.64 14.96 52.91
N ALA A 77 -30.30 15.90 52.18
CA ALA A 77 -30.80 17.26 52.58
C ALA A 77 -29.74 18.34 53.00
N VAL A 78 -29.98 19.66 53.17
CA VAL A 78 -31.12 20.64 53.06
C VAL A 78 -30.57 21.95 52.35
N ASP A 79 -31.10 23.19 52.22
CA ASP A 79 -32.31 24.03 52.56
C ASP A 79 -32.38 25.20 51.50
N GLY A 80 -33.04 26.38 51.56
CA GLY A 80 -33.97 27.06 52.51
C GLY A 80 -34.21 28.58 52.17
N HIS A 81 -35.25 29.22 52.74
CA HIS A 81 -35.67 30.67 52.64
C HIS A 81 -36.06 31.25 51.24
N VAL A 82 -36.99 32.22 51.03
CA VAL A 82 -38.07 32.90 51.82
C VAL A 82 -39.16 33.50 50.86
N GLN A 83 -40.34 33.91 51.37
CA GLN A 83 -41.58 34.34 50.63
C GLN A 83 -42.27 35.55 51.38
N PRO A 84 -43.52 36.08 51.13
CA PRO A 84 -44.63 35.69 50.21
C PRO A 84 -45.35 36.76 49.27
N PRO A 85 -46.50 37.46 49.53
CA PRO A 85 -47.59 37.65 48.53
C PRO A 85 -48.14 39.11 48.43
N PRO A 86 -49.41 39.48 48.01
CA PRO A 86 -50.59 38.81 47.35
C PRO A 86 -51.02 39.60 46.04
N PRO A 87 -52.30 39.83 45.59
CA PRO A 87 -53.67 39.30 45.85
C PRO A 87 -54.51 38.97 44.55
N GLN A 88 -55.83 39.27 44.55
CA GLN A 88 -56.88 39.19 43.48
C GLN A 88 -57.94 40.33 43.75
N PRO A 89 -59.25 40.38 43.32
CA PRO A 89 -60.10 39.62 42.35
C PRO A 89 -61.09 40.51 41.48
N GLN A 90 -62.26 39.96 41.05
CA GLN A 90 -63.53 40.62 40.57
C GLN A 90 -63.67 41.07 39.07
N LEU A 91 -64.86 41.28 38.45
CA LEU A 91 -66.18 40.55 38.37
C LEU A 91 -67.11 41.19 37.27
N ALA A 92 -68.17 40.48 36.83
CA ALA A 92 -69.47 40.93 36.25
C ALA A 92 -69.69 41.30 34.72
N GLN A 93 -70.73 40.65 34.14
CA GLN A 93 -71.89 41.10 33.29
C GLN A 93 -71.79 42.17 32.14
N GLY A 94 -72.59 41.99 31.06
CA GLY A 94 -73.14 43.12 30.25
C GLY A 94 -73.41 42.95 28.72
N GLU A 95 -74.60 42.47 28.33
CA GLU A 95 -75.48 42.82 27.15
C GLU A 95 -74.92 43.10 25.72
N GLU A 96 -75.74 43.70 24.84
CA GLU A 96 -75.78 43.54 23.36
C GLU A 96 -75.44 44.81 22.54
N HIS A 97 -74.79 44.69 21.37
CA HIS A 97 -75.27 45.17 20.04
C HIS A 97 -74.29 44.88 18.88
N GLU A 98 -74.70 45.25 17.66
CA GLU A 98 -73.99 45.07 16.37
C GLU A 98 -72.81 46.05 16.15
N GLY A 99 -71.83 45.69 15.29
CA GLY A 99 -71.02 46.70 14.58
C GLY A 99 -69.53 46.41 14.30
N MET A 100 -69.22 45.87 13.10
CA MET A 100 -67.98 46.06 12.31
C MET A 100 -66.57 45.64 12.83
N LEU A 101 -65.82 45.04 11.87
CA LEU A 101 -64.35 45.02 11.67
C LEU A 101 -63.40 44.17 12.58
N GLN A 102 -62.86 43.12 11.93
CA GLN A 102 -61.48 42.56 12.01
C GLN A 102 -60.85 42.14 13.35
N LEU A 103 -60.62 40.82 13.52
CA LEU A 103 -59.29 40.17 13.62
C LEU A 103 -59.44 38.63 13.70
N PRO A 104 -58.51 37.80 13.15
CA PRO A 104 -58.66 36.35 13.10
C PRO A 104 -58.16 35.63 14.37
N SER A 105 -58.90 34.63 14.86
CA SER A 105 -58.60 33.95 16.13
C SER A 105 -57.36 33.02 16.07
N ALA A 106 -56.54 33.07 17.12
CA ALA A 106 -55.17 32.54 17.10
C ALA A 106 -54.91 31.28 17.97
N HIS A 107 -55.94 30.54 18.39
CA HIS A 107 -55.78 29.47 19.41
C HIS A 107 -55.80 28.01 18.93
N THR A 108 -56.42 27.67 17.80
CA THR A 108 -56.45 26.27 17.30
C THR A 108 -55.12 25.80 16.69
N LYS A 109 -54.27 26.73 16.21
CA LYS A 109 -53.00 26.40 15.54
C LYS A 109 -51.87 25.94 16.48
N LYS A 110 -51.88 26.35 17.77
CA LYS A 110 -50.78 26.03 18.72
C LYS A 110 -50.72 24.54 19.09
N LYS A 111 -51.82 23.91 19.55
CA LYS A 111 -51.83 22.46 19.90
C LYS A 111 -51.39 21.57 18.72
N LYS A 112 -51.90 21.81 17.51
CA LYS A 112 -51.51 21.02 16.31
C LYS A 112 -50.03 21.19 15.94
N LYS A 113 -49.42 22.38 16.12
CA LYS A 113 -47.97 22.58 15.89
C LYS A 113 -47.11 21.78 16.88
N VAL A 114 -47.46 21.76 18.17
CA VAL A 114 -46.71 21.00 19.19
C VAL A 114 -46.76 19.49 18.91
N VAL A 115 -47.94 18.95 18.60
CA VAL A 115 -48.10 17.52 18.27
C VAL A 115 -47.36 17.13 16.98
N LYS A 116 -47.28 18.02 15.97
CA LYS A 116 -46.49 17.75 14.76
C LYS A 116 -44.99 17.77 15.03
N LYS A 117 -44.47 18.82 15.69
CA LYS A 117 -43.02 18.95 15.96
C LYS A 117 -42.47 17.76 16.75
N TRP A 118 -43.19 17.29 17.79
CA TRP A 118 -42.71 16.14 18.56
C TRP A 118 -42.77 14.81 17.78
N ARG A 119 -43.67 14.66 16.80
CA ARG A 119 -43.67 13.47 15.90
C ARG A 119 -42.48 13.46 14.94
N GLU A 120 -41.89 14.62 14.68
CA GLU A 120 -40.65 14.76 13.93
C GLU A 120 -39.45 14.42 14.85
N GLU A 121 -39.44 14.91 16.11
CA GLU A 121 -38.37 14.66 17.10
C GLU A 121 -38.04 13.17 17.38
N TRP A 122 -39.03 12.26 17.43
CA TRP A 122 -38.74 10.82 17.69
C TRP A 122 -38.42 9.99 16.46
N ALA A 123 -38.75 10.48 15.24
CA ALA A 123 -38.49 9.74 14.01
C ALA A 123 -36.97 9.59 13.75
N ASP A 124 -36.17 10.57 14.17
CA ASP A 124 -34.70 10.50 14.14
C ASP A 124 -34.14 9.46 15.12
N THR A 125 -34.81 9.25 16.26
CA THR A 125 -34.43 8.26 17.29
C THR A 125 -34.80 6.84 16.88
N TYR A 126 -36.03 6.61 16.44
CA TYR A 126 -36.56 5.31 16.05
C TYR A 126 -36.89 5.29 14.56
N LYS A 127 -35.86 5.24 13.72
CA LYS A 127 -35.99 5.28 12.24
C LYS A 127 -36.81 4.13 11.62
N TRP A 128 -37.10 3.09 12.41
CA TRP A 128 -38.02 2.00 12.03
C TRP A 128 -39.51 2.32 12.28
N ALA A 129 -39.82 3.35 13.07
CA ALA A 129 -41.17 3.72 13.45
C ALA A 129 -41.76 4.74 12.47
N TYR A 130 -43.01 4.54 12.05
CA TYR A 130 -43.74 5.47 11.19
C TYR A 130 -45.22 5.57 11.59
N VAL A 131 -45.87 6.68 11.25
CA VAL A 131 -47.31 6.89 11.50
C VAL A 131 -48.10 6.59 10.23
N ALA A 132 -49.20 5.85 10.36
CA ALA A 132 -50.18 5.69 9.29
C ALA A 132 -51.62 5.75 9.83
N VAL A 133 -52.58 6.04 8.95
CA VAL A 133 -54.01 5.95 9.24
C VAL A 133 -54.48 4.55 8.87
N HIS A 134 -55.18 3.87 9.79
CA HIS A 134 -55.92 2.64 9.52
C HIS A 134 -57.26 2.72 10.22
N ASP A 135 -58.35 2.35 9.54
CA ASP A 135 -59.71 2.33 10.09
C ASP A 135 -60.10 3.69 10.74
N ASN A 136 -59.84 4.79 10.03
CA ASN A 136 -59.96 6.19 10.49
C ASN A 136 -59.14 6.57 11.75
N THR A 137 -58.28 5.70 12.25
CA THR A 137 -57.42 5.95 13.42
C THR A 137 -55.94 6.10 13.05
N THR A 138 -55.29 7.15 13.53
CA THR A 138 -53.83 7.37 13.38
C THR A 138 -53.09 6.49 14.39
N ARG A 139 -52.19 5.61 13.91
CA ARG A 139 -51.41 4.69 14.76
C ARG A 139 -49.93 4.68 14.35
N ILE A 140 -49.07 4.26 15.27
CA ILE A 140 -47.63 4.05 15.03
C ILE A 140 -47.40 2.58 14.65
N PHE A 141 -46.59 2.36 13.61
CA PHE A 141 -46.21 1.06 13.06
C PHE A 141 -44.68 0.95 13.01
N CYS A 142 -44.18 -0.29 13.03
CA CYS A 142 -42.76 -0.59 12.82
C CYS A 142 -42.57 -1.19 11.42
N SER A 143 -41.66 -0.64 10.61
CA SER A 143 -41.30 -1.18 9.28
C SER A 143 -40.63 -2.55 9.40
N VAL A 144 -39.62 -2.68 10.26
CA VAL A 144 -38.86 -3.93 10.47
C VAL A 144 -39.79 -5.07 10.91
N CYS A 145 -40.72 -4.84 11.83
CA CYS A 145 -41.69 -5.86 12.26
C CYS A 145 -42.83 -6.11 11.25
N LYS A 146 -43.08 -5.18 10.32
CA LYS A 146 -44.01 -5.40 9.20
C LYS A 146 -43.40 -6.29 8.12
N GLU A 147 -42.09 -6.16 7.92
CA GLU A 147 -41.34 -6.81 6.83
C GLU A 147 -40.73 -8.17 7.26
N TYR A 148 -40.27 -8.29 8.52
CA TYR A 148 -39.57 -9.47 9.04
C TYR A 148 -40.21 -10.08 10.31
N GLY A 149 -41.30 -9.50 10.83
CA GLY A 149 -41.95 -9.96 12.07
C GLY A 149 -43.06 -11.00 11.83
N ARG A 150 -43.02 -12.13 12.53
CA ARG A 150 -44.00 -13.24 12.35
C ARG A 150 -45.41 -12.96 12.90
N LYS A 151 -45.58 -11.99 13.81
CA LYS A 151 -46.90 -11.48 14.24
C LYS A 151 -46.81 -9.97 14.50
N HIS A 152 -47.76 -9.21 13.96
CA HIS A 152 -47.78 -7.75 14.05
C HIS A 152 -48.29 -7.29 15.44
N ARG A 153 -47.40 -7.05 16.42
CA ARG A 153 -47.80 -6.35 17.66
C ARG A 153 -48.22 -4.91 17.31
N ARG A 154 -49.50 -4.60 17.52
CA ARG A 154 -50.07 -3.25 17.41
C ARG A 154 -49.72 -2.47 18.69
N ASN A 155 -49.37 -1.18 18.59
CA ASN A 155 -49.25 -0.32 19.78
C ASN A 155 -50.67 -0.14 20.38
N PRO A 156 -50.91 -0.52 21.65
CA PRO A 156 -52.26 -0.52 22.22
C PRO A 156 -52.84 0.88 22.44
N TYR A 157 -52.01 1.92 22.60
CA TYR A 157 -52.46 3.28 22.94
C TYR A 157 -52.96 4.11 21.76
N GLY A 158 -52.84 3.60 20.52
CA GLY A 158 -53.37 4.26 19.33
C GLY A 158 -52.86 5.69 19.17
N ASN A 159 -53.79 6.66 19.17
CA ASN A 159 -53.48 8.08 18.99
C ASN A 159 -53.56 8.90 20.29
N GLU A 160 -53.94 8.28 21.41
CA GLU A 160 -54.34 8.98 22.65
C GLU A 160 -53.46 8.54 23.82
N GLY A 161 -52.76 9.51 24.41
CA GLY A 161 -51.77 9.29 25.46
C GLY A 161 -50.82 10.49 25.56
N SER A 162 -50.09 10.60 26.67
CA SER A 162 -49.07 11.64 26.82
C SER A 162 -47.82 11.32 26.00
N ARG A 163 -46.96 12.33 25.75
CA ARG A 163 -45.62 12.17 25.14
C ARG A 163 -44.86 11.00 25.78
N ASN A 164 -44.88 10.93 27.11
CA ASN A 164 -44.11 9.96 27.87
C ASN A 164 -44.67 8.53 27.71
N MET A 165 -46.00 8.35 27.66
CA MET A 165 -46.62 7.04 27.38
C MET A 165 -46.27 6.53 25.98
N GLN A 166 -46.32 7.42 24.97
CA GLN A 166 -46.03 7.03 23.59
C GLN A 166 -44.53 6.77 23.36
N MET A 167 -43.63 7.49 24.03
CA MET A 167 -42.19 7.16 24.06
C MET A 167 -41.93 5.82 24.77
N SER A 168 -42.53 5.59 25.95
CA SER A 168 -42.36 4.34 26.69
C SER A 168 -42.85 3.11 25.90
N ALA A 169 -43.98 3.22 25.18
CA ALA A 169 -44.46 2.16 24.30
C ALA A 169 -43.58 1.93 23.05
N LEU A 170 -42.90 2.97 22.53
CA LEU A 170 -41.89 2.83 21.48
C LEU A 170 -40.63 2.10 22.00
N GLU A 171 -40.19 2.44 23.21
CA GLU A 171 -39.02 1.85 23.86
C GLU A 171 -39.26 0.41 24.32
N GLU A 172 -40.46 0.08 24.82
CA GLU A 172 -40.89 -1.29 25.09
C GLU A 172 -40.91 -2.12 23.79
N HIS A 173 -41.43 -1.55 22.69
CA HIS A 173 -41.41 -2.22 21.39
C HIS A 173 -39.97 -2.47 20.92
N ASN A 174 -39.11 -1.45 20.95
CA ASN A 174 -37.68 -1.55 20.60
C ASN A 174 -36.96 -2.64 21.41
N ASN A 175 -37.33 -2.79 22.69
CA ASN A 175 -36.75 -3.79 23.58
C ASN A 175 -37.37 -5.17 23.49
N SER A 176 -38.53 -5.33 22.84
CA SER A 176 -39.26 -6.59 22.74
C SER A 176 -38.48 -7.65 21.92
N LEU A 177 -38.61 -8.91 22.34
CA LEU A 177 -37.98 -10.06 21.67
C LEU A 177 -38.41 -10.18 20.20
N LEU A 178 -39.67 -9.85 19.88
CA LEU A 178 -40.20 -9.88 18.51
C LEU A 178 -39.56 -8.81 17.62
N HIS A 179 -39.27 -7.62 18.16
CA HIS A 179 -38.57 -6.58 17.41
C HIS A 179 -37.08 -6.91 17.23
N LYS A 180 -36.43 -7.43 18.27
CA LYS A 180 -35.02 -7.87 18.23
C LYS A 180 -34.81 -9.04 17.25
N GLU A 181 -35.74 -10.00 17.19
CA GLU A 181 -35.69 -11.08 16.20
C GLU A 181 -36.01 -10.57 14.77
N ALA A 182 -36.95 -9.64 14.60
CA ALA A 182 -37.20 -9.01 13.31
C ALA A 182 -35.98 -8.22 12.79
N LEU A 183 -35.25 -7.52 13.68
CA LEU A 183 -33.97 -6.88 13.36
C LEU A 183 -32.90 -7.92 12.97
N ARG A 184 -32.77 -9.02 13.73
CA ARG A 184 -31.83 -10.10 13.43
C ARG A 184 -32.11 -10.74 12.07
N LEU A 185 -33.39 -10.94 11.73
CA LEU A 185 -33.83 -11.42 10.43
C LEU A 185 -33.60 -10.39 9.31
N GLN A 186 -33.78 -9.09 9.56
CA GLN A 186 -33.44 -8.03 8.60
C GLN A 186 -31.94 -7.99 8.31
N MET A 187 -31.09 -8.13 9.33
CA MET A 187 -29.63 -8.23 9.16
C MET A 187 -29.26 -9.46 8.36
N ALA A 188 -29.69 -10.65 8.79
CA ALA A 188 -29.46 -11.90 8.06
C ALA A 188 -30.09 -11.95 6.65
N SER A 189 -31.06 -11.07 6.35
CA SER A 189 -31.62 -10.90 5.00
C SER A 189 -30.82 -9.94 4.13
N LYS A 190 -30.09 -8.97 4.72
CA LYS A 190 -29.08 -8.19 3.98
C LYS A 190 -27.89 -9.06 3.60
N ASP A 191 -27.42 -9.87 4.55
CA ASP A 191 -26.29 -10.80 4.34
C ASP A 191 -26.61 -11.87 3.28
N LYS A 192 -27.91 -12.17 3.06
CA LYS A 192 -28.40 -13.10 2.03
C LYS A 192 -28.87 -12.44 0.73
N LEU A 193 -28.84 -11.11 0.62
CA LEU A 193 -29.18 -10.39 -0.61
C LEU A 193 -27.99 -10.23 -1.57
N GLN A 194 -26.78 -10.54 -1.10
CA GLN A 194 -25.77 -11.10 -1.98
C GLN A 194 -26.05 -12.62 -2.10
N PRO A 195 -26.37 -13.16 -3.28
CA PRO A 195 -26.03 -14.56 -3.54
C PRO A 195 -24.51 -14.70 -3.36
N PRO A 196 -23.97 -15.92 -3.13
CA PRO A 196 -22.53 -16.11 -3.29
C PRO A 196 -22.19 -15.68 -4.73
N GLU A 197 -21.47 -14.57 -4.89
CA GLU A 197 -20.86 -14.31 -6.18
C GLU A 197 -19.94 -15.50 -6.43
N ILE A 198 -20.17 -16.19 -7.54
CA ILE A 198 -19.08 -16.91 -8.21
C ILE A 198 -18.10 -15.80 -8.55
N GLU A 199 -17.09 -15.62 -7.68
CA GLU A 199 -16.23 -14.42 -7.68
C GLU A 199 -15.77 -14.17 -9.11
N ARG A 200 -16.18 -13.03 -9.67
CA ARG A 200 -15.95 -12.76 -11.09
C ARG A 200 -14.44 -12.80 -11.29
N PRO A 201 -13.93 -13.63 -12.22
CA PRO A 201 -12.52 -13.93 -12.30
C PRO A 201 -11.70 -12.64 -12.28
N VAL A 202 -10.85 -12.51 -11.26
CA VAL A 202 -10.21 -11.24 -10.91
C VAL A 202 -9.06 -10.98 -11.88
N TYR A 203 -9.42 -10.45 -13.04
CA TYR A 203 -8.49 -9.89 -14.02
C TYR A 203 -8.14 -8.45 -13.64
N VAL A 204 -6.93 -8.00 -14.00
CA VAL A 204 -6.67 -6.57 -14.16
C VAL A 204 -7.39 -6.10 -15.43
N LYS A 205 -8.68 -5.79 -15.30
CA LYS A 205 -9.52 -5.32 -16.41
C LYS A 205 -10.55 -4.32 -15.91
N ALA A 206 -10.40 -3.07 -16.33
CA ALA A 206 -11.18 -1.96 -15.82
C ALA A 206 -12.64 -2.03 -16.27
N LEU A 207 -13.55 -1.77 -15.34
CA LEU A 207 -15.00 -1.69 -15.60
C LEU A 207 -15.36 -0.45 -16.43
N SER A 208 -14.50 0.55 -16.45
CA SER A 208 -14.57 1.73 -17.32
C SER A 208 -13.18 2.09 -17.84
N LYS A 209 -13.10 2.80 -18.98
CA LYS A 209 -11.82 3.23 -19.57
C LYS A 209 -11.20 4.43 -18.83
N THR A 210 -10.98 4.30 -17.52
CA THR A 210 -10.49 5.37 -16.64
C THR A 210 -9.36 4.89 -15.76
N ALA A 211 -8.39 5.76 -15.47
CA ALA A 211 -7.26 5.50 -14.57
C ALA A 211 -7.71 4.93 -13.21
N ALA A 212 -8.72 5.54 -12.59
CA ALA A 212 -9.29 5.08 -11.32
C ALA A 212 -9.82 3.63 -11.37
N SER A 213 -10.42 3.20 -12.48
CA SER A 213 -10.96 1.84 -12.62
C SER A 213 -9.87 0.79 -12.91
N ILE A 214 -8.74 1.19 -13.51
CA ILE A 214 -7.53 0.35 -13.56
C ILE A 214 -6.99 0.14 -12.15
N LEU A 215 -6.85 1.23 -11.36
CA LEU A 215 -6.39 1.16 -9.97
C LEU A 215 -7.30 0.32 -9.08
N GLU A 216 -8.63 0.44 -9.21
CA GLU A 216 -9.58 -0.41 -8.50
C GLU A 216 -9.41 -1.90 -8.86
N SER A 217 -9.08 -2.21 -10.12
CA SER A 217 -8.85 -3.58 -10.58
C SER A 217 -7.58 -4.18 -9.99
N VAL A 218 -6.48 -3.41 -9.93
CA VAL A 218 -5.22 -3.82 -9.28
C VAL A 218 -5.40 -3.95 -7.76
N LEU A 219 -6.07 -3.00 -7.11
CA LEU A 219 -6.40 -3.07 -5.68
C LEU A 219 -7.23 -4.31 -5.32
N ARG A 220 -8.08 -4.78 -6.23
CA ARG A 220 -8.88 -6.01 -6.07
C ARG A 220 -8.08 -7.28 -6.36
N ARG A 221 -7.06 -7.20 -7.23
CA ARG A 221 -6.15 -8.29 -7.60
C ARG A 221 -5.14 -8.59 -6.49
N ASP A 222 -4.44 -7.56 -6.02
CA ASP A 222 -3.29 -7.66 -5.12
C ASP A 222 -3.46 -6.82 -3.83
N PRO A 223 -4.57 -6.95 -3.05
CA PRO A 223 -4.97 -6.03 -1.97
C PRO A 223 -3.98 -5.90 -0.79
N HIS A 224 -2.90 -6.68 -0.77
CA HIS A 224 -1.89 -6.69 0.30
C HIS A 224 -0.49 -6.27 -0.20
N GLU A 225 -0.38 -5.84 -1.45
CA GLU A 225 0.89 -5.47 -2.06
C GLU A 225 1.09 -3.94 -2.11
N ALA A 226 1.23 -3.33 -0.93
CA ALA A 226 1.24 -1.89 -0.75
C ALA A 226 2.30 -1.15 -1.59
N GLU A 227 3.53 -1.66 -1.65
CA GLU A 227 4.64 -1.04 -2.41
C GLU A 227 4.41 -1.13 -3.92
N PHE A 228 3.82 -2.24 -4.39
CA PHE A 228 3.46 -2.44 -5.80
C PHE A 228 2.30 -1.51 -6.20
N ILE A 229 1.23 -1.49 -5.39
CA ILE A 229 0.10 -0.58 -5.55
C ILE A 229 0.55 0.89 -5.57
N GLN A 230 1.48 1.29 -4.68
CA GLN A 230 2.02 2.65 -4.61
C GLN A 230 2.67 3.09 -5.94
N SER A 231 3.59 2.28 -6.48
CA SER A 231 4.25 2.58 -7.77
C SER A 231 3.25 2.60 -8.92
N ILE A 232 2.27 1.69 -8.93
CA ILE A 232 1.18 1.71 -9.93
C ILE A 232 0.34 2.99 -9.83
N GLN A 233 0.02 3.48 -8.63
CA GLN A 233 -0.74 4.72 -8.45
C GLN A 233 -0.01 5.94 -9.03
N GLU A 234 1.29 6.08 -8.79
CA GLU A 234 2.14 7.14 -9.37
C GLU A 234 2.11 7.09 -10.92
N VAL A 235 2.32 5.90 -11.49
CA VAL A 235 2.44 5.72 -12.94
C VAL A 235 1.09 5.86 -13.65
N VAL A 236 0.01 5.29 -13.11
CA VAL A 236 -1.34 5.40 -13.69
C VAL A 236 -1.83 6.84 -13.65
N HIS A 237 -1.57 7.60 -12.57
CA HIS A 237 -1.84 9.03 -12.51
C HIS A 237 -1.02 9.81 -13.55
N SER A 238 0.28 9.47 -13.67
CA SER A 238 1.16 10.07 -14.67
C SER A 238 0.66 9.89 -16.11
N LEU A 239 0.00 8.76 -16.39
CA LEU A 239 -0.52 8.36 -17.69
C LEU A 239 -1.96 8.81 -17.99
N GLU A 240 -2.66 9.48 -17.07
CA GLU A 240 -4.04 9.96 -17.29
C GLU A 240 -4.23 10.70 -18.64
N PRO A 241 -3.38 11.68 -19.04
CA PRO A 241 -3.51 12.35 -20.33
C PRO A 241 -3.34 11.41 -21.53
N VAL A 242 -2.53 10.35 -21.39
CA VAL A 242 -2.28 9.36 -22.43
C VAL A 242 -3.50 8.46 -22.63
N LEU A 243 -4.09 7.98 -21.53
CA LEU A 243 -5.24 7.09 -21.53
C LEU A 243 -6.51 7.80 -22.05
N VAL A 244 -6.69 9.08 -21.70
CA VAL A 244 -7.79 9.92 -22.21
C VAL A 244 -7.64 10.19 -23.72
N LYS A 245 -6.44 10.54 -24.18
CA LYS A 245 -6.18 10.83 -25.61
C LYS A 245 -6.25 9.57 -26.49
N ASN A 246 -5.80 8.43 -25.98
CA ASN A 246 -5.62 7.19 -26.73
C ASN A 246 -6.23 5.98 -25.99
N THR A 247 -7.56 5.85 -25.99
CA THR A 247 -8.30 4.85 -25.18
C THR A 247 -8.04 3.37 -25.52
N GLN A 248 -7.18 3.07 -26.49
CA GLN A 248 -6.63 1.73 -26.75
C GLN A 248 -5.57 1.34 -25.70
N TYR A 249 -4.79 2.32 -25.22
CA TYR A 249 -3.70 2.08 -24.27
C TYR A 249 -4.18 1.65 -22.88
N VAL A 250 -5.47 1.81 -22.57
CA VAL A 250 -6.10 1.19 -21.38
C VAL A 250 -5.91 -0.34 -21.40
N GLN A 251 -6.16 -1.00 -22.53
CA GLN A 251 -6.05 -2.46 -22.64
C GLN A 251 -4.60 -2.96 -22.63
N ILE A 252 -3.66 -2.08 -23.00
CA ILE A 252 -2.22 -2.39 -22.97
C ILE A 252 -1.67 -2.16 -21.56
N LEU A 253 -2.15 -1.15 -20.84
CA LEU A 253 -1.83 -0.95 -19.43
C LEU A 253 -2.48 -2.01 -18.52
N GLU A 254 -3.69 -2.48 -18.84
CA GLU A 254 -4.32 -3.65 -18.20
C GLU A 254 -3.42 -4.90 -18.26
N ARG A 255 -2.84 -5.20 -19.43
CA ARG A 255 -1.81 -6.26 -19.57
C ARG A 255 -0.50 -5.88 -18.88
N LEU A 256 -0.09 -4.61 -18.99
CA LEU A 256 1.01 -3.95 -18.29
C LEU A 256 1.16 -4.35 -16.81
N LEU A 257 0.06 -4.32 -16.08
CA LEU A 257 0.10 -4.34 -14.62
C LEU A 257 0.05 -5.77 -14.01
N GLU A 258 -0.04 -6.82 -14.83
CA GLU A 258 0.15 -8.21 -14.41
C GLU A 258 1.54 -8.68 -14.89
N PRO A 259 2.48 -9.06 -13.99
CA PRO A 259 3.82 -9.49 -14.39
C PRO A 259 3.78 -10.77 -15.23
N GLU A 260 4.54 -10.83 -16.33
CA GLU A 260 4.60 -12.01 -17.22
C GLU A 260 4.88 -13.32 -16.46
N ARG A 261 5.85 -13.32 -15.54
CA ARG A 261 6.18 -14.49 -14.69
C ARG A 261 6.62 -14.08 -13.27
N CYS A 262 5.98 -14.67 -12.26
CA CYS A 262 6.40 -14.57 -10.86
C CYS A 262 6.85 -15.93 -10.31
N PHE A 263 8.10 -16.00 -9.85
CA PHE A 263 8.69 -17.17 -9.20
C PHE A 263 8.84 -16.92 -7.70
N ILE A 264 8.31 -17.84 -6.89
CA ILE A 264 8.47 -17.86 -5.43
C ILE A 264 8.94 -19.27 -5.05
N PHE A 265 10.07 -19.38 -4.38
CA PHE A 265 10.71 -20.66 -4.09
C PHE A 265 11.33 -20.69 -2.68
N ARG A 266 11.60 -21.91 -2.20
CA ARG A 266 12.20 -22.16 -0.89
C ARG A 266 13.71 -22.26 -1.04
N VAL A 267 14.46 -21.58 -0.18
CA VAL A 267 15.93 -21.57 -0.19
C VAL A 267 16.45 -22.15 1.13
N PRO A 268 16.65 -23.48 1.21
CA PRO A 268 17.21 -24.13 2.40
C PRO A 268 18.75 -24.03 2.41
N TRP A 269 19.34 -23.70 3.54
CA TRP A 269 20.79 -23.61 3.70
C TRP A 269 21.22 -24.06 5.10
N ILE A 270 22.54 -24.21 5.32
CA ILE A 270 23.12 -24.65 6.60
C ILE A 270 24.15 -23.61 7.05
N ASP A 271 24.11 -23.24 8.32
CA ASP A 271 25.00 -22.23 8.91
C ASP A 271 26.39 -22.79 9.32
N ASP A 272 27.26 -21.96 9.90
CA ASP A 272 28.59 -22.43 10.37
C ASP A 272 28.54 -23.37 11.59
N ARG A 273 27.38 -23.55 12.24
CA ARG A 273 27.17 -24.46 13.37
C ARG A 273 26.54 -25.80 12.95
N GLY A 274 26.09 -25.90 11.70
CA GLY A 274 25.37 -27.07 11.18
C GLY A 274 23.85 -26.99 11.34
N GLU A 275 23.30 -25.86 11.79
CA GLU A 275 21.85 -25.65 11.89
C GLU A 275 21.25 -25.39 10.50
N ALA A 276 20.09 -25.99 10.21
CA ALA A 276 19.39 -25.83 8.95
C ALA A 276 18.42 -24.64 9.00
N HIS A 277 18.57 -23.71 8.06
CA HIS A 277 17.79 -22.49 7.92
C HIS A 277 17.01 -22.49 6.60
N VAL A 278 15.89 -21.77 6.55
CA VAL A 278 15.04 -21.69 5.36
C VAL A 278 14.59 -20.24 5.13
N ASN A 279 14.86 -19.74 3.92
CA ASN A 279 14.46 -18.42 3.45
C ASN A 279 13.54 -18.53 2.21
N ARG A 280 12.88 -17.43 1.84
CA ARG A 280 12.03 -17.35 0.64
C ARG A 280 12.75 -16.60 -0.48
N GLY A 281 12.97 -17.28 -1.60
CA GLY A 281 13.48 -16.69 -2.83
C GLY A 281 12.36 -16.17 -3.72
N PHE A 282 12.64 -15.05 -4.40
CA PHE A 282 11.74 -14.38 -5.34
C PHE A 282 12.46 -14.05 -6.65
N ARG A 283 11.77 -14.18 -7.79
CA ARG A 283 12.12 -13.50 -9.04
C ARG A 283 10.84 -13.13 -9.79
N VAL A 284 10.69 -11.86 -10.14
CA VAL A 284 9.60 -11.34 -10.97
C VAL A 284 10.21 -10.91 -12.29
N GLN A 285 9.81 -11.56 -13.37
CA GLN A 285 10.05 -11.16 -14.75
C GLN A 285 8.79 -10.42 -15.19
N PHE A 286 8.88 -9.09 -15.24
CA PHE A 286 7.71 -8.24 -15.27
C PHE A 286 7.21 -7.99 -16.68
N SER A 287 8.08 -7.53 -17.58
CA SER A 287 7.86 -7.68 -19.01
C SER A 287 9.14 -7.84 -19.81
N GLN A 288 9.07 -8.67 -20.87
CA GLN A 288 10.10 -8.93 -21.88
C GLN A 288 9.77 -8.26 -23.23
N ALA A 289 8.70 -7.44 -23.31
CA ALA A 289 8.23 -6.83 -24.55
C ALA A 289 9.29 -6.02 -25.33
N LEU A 290 10.27 -5.43 -24.64
CA LEU A 290 11.40 -4.75 -25.29
C LEU A 290 12.59 -5.67 -25.58
N GLY A 291 12.77 -6.73 -24.81
CA GLY A 291 13.93 -7.63 -24.86
C GLY A 291 14.09 -8.40 -23.54
N PRO A 292 15.22 -9.11 -23.35
CA PRO A 292 15.47 -9.90 -22.15
C PRO A 292 15.30 -9.08 -20.86
N CYS A 293 14.73 -9.71 -19.82
CA CYS A 293 14.58 -9.09 -18.52
C CYS A 293 15.93 -8.68 -17.93
N ARG A 294 15.99 -7.53 -17.25
CA ARG A 294 17.14 -7.14 -16.44
C ARG A 294 16.70 -6.57 -15.09
N GLY A 295 17.33 -7.01 -14.02
CA GLY A 295 16.85 -6.71 -12.67
C GLY A 295 17.75 -7.10 -11.52
N GLY A 296 17.85 -6.23 -10.51
CA GLY A 296 18.58 -6.49 -9.27
C GLY A 296 18.09 -7.72 -8.49
N LEU A 297 18.96 -8.29 -7.68
CA LEU A 297 18.64 -9.25 -6.61
C LEU A 297 18.91 -8.60 -5.26
N ARG A 298 17.91 -8.51 -4.38
CA ARG A 298 18.01 -7.89 -3.05
C ARG A 298 17.96 -8.93 -1.94
N PHE A 299 18.98 -9.00 -1.08
CA PHE A 299 18.97 -9.84 0.13
C PHE A 299 18.76 -8.94 1.35
N HIS A 300 17.53 -8.92 1.87
CA HIS A 300 17.16 -8.07 2.99
C HIS A 300 15.91 -8.61 3.71
N PRO A 301 15.81 -8.58 5.06
CA PRO A 301 14.66 -9.05 5.83
C PRO A 301 13.28 -8.50 5.41
N SER A 302 13.24 -7.33 4.77
CA SER A 302 12.00 -6.71 4.29
C SER A 302 11.56 -7.17 2.90
N MET A 303 12.19 -8.20 2.31
CA MET A 303 11.82 -8.68 0.98
C MET A 303 10.51 -9.46 0.99
N SER A 304 9.58 -9.01 0.15
CA SER A 304 8.25 -9.59 -0.05
C SER A 304 7.94 -9.72 -1.54
N LEU A 305 6.83 -10.40 -1.88
CA LEU A 305 6.37 -10.44 -3.27
C LEU A 305 6.01 -9.05 -3.78
N SER A 306 5.39 -8.21 -2.93
CA SER A 306 5.08 -6.82 -3.27
C SER A 306 6.35 -6.03 -3.60
N VAL A 307 7.37 -6.08 -2.75
CA VAL A 307 8.66 -5.40 -3.00
C VAL A 307 9.32 -5.93 -4.28
N ALA A 308 9.22 -7.22 -4.57
CA ALA A 308 9.74 -7.79 -5.81
C ALA A 308 8.95 -7.32 -7.06
N LYS A 309 7.62 -7.28 -7.02
CA LYS A 309 6.77 -6.77 -8.13
C LYS A 309 6.96 -5.27 -8.35
N PHE A 310 6.99 -4.47 -7.27
CA PHE A 310 7.37 -3.06 -7.26
C PHE A 310 8.70 -2.81 -7.98
N LEU A 311 9.79 -3.43 -7.53
CA LEU A 311 11.11 -3.22 -8.11
C LEU A 311 11.18 -3.67 -9.57
N ALA A 312 10.45 -4.72 -9.95
CA ALA A 312 10.43 -5.23 -11.31
C ALA A 312 9.64 -4.31 -12.27
N PHE A 313 8.53 -3.71 -11.80
CA PHE A 313 7.78 -2.70 -12.54
C PHE A 313 8.60 -1.41 -12.73
N GLU A 314 9.20 -0.89 -11.66
CA GLU A 314 10.13 0.25 -11.73
C GLU A 314 11.26 -0.02 -12.73
N HIS A 315 11.91 -1.20 -12.67
CA HIS A 315 12.95 -1.56 -13.64
C HIS A 315 12.42 -1.70 -15.07
N THR A 316 11.16 -2.10 -15.28
CA THR A 316 10.56 -2.14 -16.63
C THR A 316 10.47 -0.74 -17.22
N LEU A 317 9.96 0.24 -16.45
CA LEU A 317 9.84 1.62 -16.89
C LEU A 317 11.21 2.29 -17.06
N LYS A 318 12.12 2.06 -16.11
CA LYS A 318 13.50 2.60 -16.10
C LYS A 318 14.33 2.07 -17.28
N ASN A 319 14.20 0.79 -17.62
CA ASN A 319 14.85 0.19 -18.80
C ASN A 319 14.18 0.68 -20.11
N ALA A 320 12.86 0.84 -20.15
CA ALA A 320 12.14 1.40 -21.29
C ALA A 320 12.45 2.89 -21.57
N LEU A 321 13.00 3.62 -20.60
CA LEU A 321 13.57 4.95 -20.79
C LEU A 321 14.98 4.95 -21.37
N SER A 322 15.66 3.81 -21.47
CA SER A 322 16.95 3.71 -22.16
C SER A 322 16.80 3.98 -23.67
N LEU A 323 17.92 4.07 -24.39
CA LEU A 323 17.94 3.99 -25.86
C LEU A 323 17.99 2.53 -26.36
N TYR A 324 18.30 1.61 -25.45
CA TYR A 324 18.48 0.19 -25.70
C TYR A 324 17.24 -0.58 -25.21
N LYS A 325 17.00 -1.76 -25.78
CA LYS A 325 15.74 -2.47 -25.61
C LYS A 325 15.90 -3.65 -24.64
N LEU A 326 15.61 -3.41 -23.37
CA LEU A 326 15.62 -4.42 -22.30
C LEU A 326 14.28 -4.48 -21.57
N GLY A 327 13.88 -5.69 -21.18
CA GLY A 327 12.76 -5.94 -20.29
C GLY A 327 13.10 -5.64 -18.82
N GLY A 328 12.09 -5.63 -17.97
CA GLY A 328 12.25 -5.37 -16.53
C GLY A 328 12.09 -6.60 -15.65
N ALA A 329 12.92 -6.70 -14.63
CA ALA A 329 12.80 -7.71 -13.59
C ALA A 329 13.28 -7.21 -12.22
N ALA A 330 13.00 -7.96 -11.17
CA ALA A 330 13.67 -7.88 -9.88
C ALA A 330 13.52 -9.20 -9.12
N GLY A 331 14.27 -9.40 -8.05
CA GLY A 331 14.13 -10.56 -7.20
C GLY A 331 14.99 -10.45 -5.95
N GLY A 332 15.24 -11.59 -5.30
CA GLY A 332 16.05 -11.65 -4.09
C GLY A 332 15.43 -12.53 -3.01
N SER A 333 15.71 -12.22 -1.75
CA SER A 333 15.39 -13.08 -0.61
C SER A 333 15.19 -12.28 0.69
N ASP A 334 14.40 -12.83 1.61
CA ASP A 334 14.26 -12.40 3.00
C ASP A 334 15.50 -12.70 3.89
N PHE A 335 16.54 -13.30 3.31
CA PHE A 335 17.85 -13.53 3.92
C PHE A 335 18.58 -12.22 4.28
N ASP A 336 19.09 -12.11 5.51
CA ASP A 336 20.02 -11.04 5.92
C ASP A 336 21.49 -11.51 5.80
N PRO A 337 22.32 -10.87 4.95
CA PRO A 337 23.76 -11.12 4.92
C PRO A 337 24.52 -10.47 6.10
N LYS A 338 23.89 -9.59 6.90
CA LYS A 338 24.56 -8.94 8.04
C LYS A 338 24.90 -9.96 9.13
N GLY A 339 26.15 -9.92 9.60
CA GLY A 339 26.64 -10.83 10.63
C GLY A 339 26.81 -12.28 10.18
N LYS A 340 26.69 -12.57 8.88
CA LYS A 340 26.94 -13.90 8.29
C LYS A 340 28.38 -14.03 7.82
N SER A 341 28.92 -15.24 7.86
CA SER A 341 30.25 -15.53 7.31
C SER A 341 30.23 -15.64 5.78
N ASP A 342 31.40 -15.53 5.14
CA ASP A 342 31.55 -15.79 3.70
C ASP A 342 31.07 -17.20 3.32
N ASN A 343 31.23 -18.19 4.19
CA ASN A 343 30.78 -19.57 3.95
C ASN A 343 29.26 -19.71 4.02
N GLU A 344 28.61 -19.00 4.95
CA GLU A 344 27.15 -18.95 5.06
C GLU A 344 26.54 -18.24 3.84
N ILE A 345 27.07 -17.07 3.47
CA ILE A 345 26.65 -16.32 2.29
C ILE A 345 26.89 -17.12 1.00
N MET A 346 28.03 -17.82 0.88
CA MET A 346 28.29 -18.71 -0.26
C MET A 346 27.27 -19.86 -0.35
N ARG A 347 26.99 -20.55 0.75
CA ARG A 347 25.98 -21.64 0.78
C ARG A 347 24.59 -21.12 0.47
N PHE A 348 24.22 -19.94 0.98
CA PHE A 348 22.96 -19.29 0.66
C PHE A 348 22.87 -18.95 -0.84
N CYS A 349 23.87 -18.29 -1.43
CA CYS A 349 23.92 -17.98 -2.87
C CYS A 349 23.85 -19.24 -3.75
N GLN A 350 24.49 -20.34 -3.33
CA GLN A 350 24.42 -21.61 -4.08
C GLN A 350 22.99 -22.17 -4.08
N SER A 351 22.39 -22.33 -2.89
CA SER A 351 21.01 -22.81 -2.73
C SER A 351 19.98 -21.92 -3.46
N PHE A 352 20.17 -20.60 -3.43
CA PHE A 352 19.33 -19.64 -4.15
C PHE A 352 19.38 -19.87 -5.67
N MET A 353 20.57 -20.17 -6.20
CA MET A 353 20.77 -20.40 -7.63
C MET A 353 20.36 -21.81 -8.08
N ASP A 354 20.37 -22.82 -7.19
CA ASP A 354 19.96 -24.20 -7.47
C ASP A 354 18.48 -24.32 -7.93
N GLU A 355 17.63 -23.37 -7.55
CA GLU A 355 16.28 -23.21 -8.12
C GLU A 355 16.24 -22.17 -9.25
N LEU A 356 16.88 -21.00 -9.08
CA LEU A 356 16.70 -19.87 -10.00
C LEU A 356 17.29 -20.10 -11.40
N TYR A 357 18.38 -20.86 -11.54
CA TYR A 357 19.16 -20.98 -12.79
C TYR A 357 18.33 -21.38 -14.03
N ARG A 358 17.21 -22.06 -13.85
CA ARG A 358 16.33 -22.58 -14.92
C ARG A 358 15.55 -21.50 -15.65
N TYR A 359 15.49 -20.29 -15.09
CA TYR A 359 14.71 -19.15 -15.58
C TYR A 359 15.58 -17.99 -16.07
N LEU A 360 16.89 -18.24 -16.21
CA LEU A 360 17.94 -17.26 -16.50
C LEU A 360 18.62 -17.62 -17.82
N GLY A 361 19.10 -16.62 -18.55
CA GLY A 361 19.79 -16.86 -19.81
C GLY A 361 19.91 -15.60 -20.67
N PRO A 362 20.78 -15.62 -21.71
CA PRO A 362 21.12 -14.45 -22.51
C PRO A 362 19.90 -13.81 -23.21
N ASP A 363 18.93 -14.64 -23.60
CA ASP A 363 17.71 -14.21 -24.30
C ASP A 363 16.48 -14.20 -23.37
N GLN A 364 16.67 -14.25 -22.05
CA GLN A 364 15.59 -14.40 -21.06
C GLN A 364 15.66 -13.41 -19.90
N ASP A 365 16.68 -13.51 -19.03
CA ASP A 365 16.74 -12.76 -17.78
C ASP A 365 18.17 -12.63 -17.21
N PHE A 366 18.54 -11.40 -16.87
CA PHE A 366 19.84 -10.98 -16.34
C PHE A 366 19.73 -10.40 -14.91
N PRO A 367 20.20 -11.15 -13.89
CA PRO A 367 20.37 -10.64 -12.54
C PRO A 367 21.44 -9.55 -12.42
N ALA A 368 21.21 -8.60 -11.52
CA ALA A 368 22.14 -7.54 -11.19
C ALA A 368 22.30 -7.38 -9.66
N GLU A 369 23.24 -6.54 -9.25
CA GLU A 369 23.46 -6.14 -7.86
C GLU A 369 22.32 -5.26 -7.33
N ASP A 370 22.01 -5.38 -6.04
CA ASP A 370 21.08 -4.53 -5.28
C ASP A 370 21.53 -4.53 -3.79
N ILE A 371 20.68 -4.06 -2.87
CA ILE A 371 20.93 -4.09 -1.42
C ILE A 371 21.15 -5.56 -0.97
N GLY A 372 22.27 -5.80 -0.29
CA GLY A 372 22.66 -7.15 0.19
C GLY A 372 23.30 -8.06 -0.86
N VAL A 373 23.39 -7.66 -2.14
CA VAL A 373 24.04 -8.43 -3.21
C VAL A 373 25.08 -7.56 -3.91
N GLY A 374 26.36 -7.79 -3.64
CA GLY A 374 27.48 -7.15 -4.31
C GLY A 374 28.34 -8.14 -5.10
N PRO A 375 29.56 -7.72 -5.50
CA PRO A 375 30.46 -8.54 -6.32
C PRO A 375 30.80 -9.90 -5.70
N ARG A 376 30.85 -10.02 -4.37
CA ARG A 376 31.04 -11.29 -3.65
C ARG A 376 29.86 -12.24 -3.89
N GLU A 377 28.65 -11.76 -3.60
CA GLU A 377 27.42 -12.53 -3.76
C GLU A 377 27.18 -12.89 -5.23
N MET A 378 27.35 -11.94 -6.15
CA MET A 378 27.27 -12.18 -7.59
C MET A 378 28.33 -13.18 -8.08
N GLY A 379 29.53 -13.17 -7.50
CA GLY A 379 30.58 -14.15 -7.77
C GLY A 379 30.17 -15.57 -7.36
N TYR A 380 29.56 -15.75 -6.18
CA TYR A 380 29.02 -17.04 -5.75
C TYR A 380 27.81 -17.47 -6.61
N LEU A 381 26.91 -16.55 -6.95
CA LEU A 381 25.75 -16.78 -7.81
C LEU A 381 26.17 -17.21 -9.23
N PHE A 382 27.16 -16.54 -9.85
CA PHE A 382 27.75 -16.98 -11.13
C PHE A 382 28.44 -18.33 -11.00
N GLY A 383 29.23 -18.51 -9.93
CA GLY A 383 29.96 -19.75 -9.66
C GLY A 383 29.01 -20.96 -9.65
N GLN A 384 27.84 -20.81 -9.04
CA GLN A 384 26.79 -21.81 -9.04
C GLN A 384 26.06 -21.93 -10.38
N TYR A 385 25.66 -20.81 -11.01
CA TYR A 385 25.00 -20.83 -12.32
C TYR A 385 25.83 -21.60 -13.35
N ARG A 386 27.14 -21.31 -13.44
CA ARG A 386 28.09 -22.03 -14.31
C ARG A 386 28.19 -23.52 -13.97
N ARG A 387 28.10 -23.90 -12.68
CA ARG A 387 28.12 -25.31 -12.23
C ARG A 387 26.88 -26.07 -12.71
N LEU A 388 25.72 -25.41 -12.78
CA LEU A 388 24.43 -26.00 -13.14
C LEU A 388 24.15 -25.96 -14.64
N SER A 389 24.50 -24.87 -15.32
CA SER A 389 24.27 -24.68 -16.77
C SER A 389 25.31 -25.37 -17.64
N GLY A 390 26.47 -25.76 -17.08
CA GLY A 390 27.58 -26.39 -17.78
C GLY A 390 28.35 -25.48 -18.74
N HIS A 391 27.97 -24.21 -18.87
CA HIS A 391 28.50 -23.29 -19.88
C HIS A 391 28.97 -21.96 -19.27
N PHE A 392 30.05 -21.39 -19.82
CA PHE A 392 30.55 -20.07 -19.41
C PHE A 392 29.87 -18.95 -20.23
N GLN A 393 28.63 -18.61 -19.86
CA GLN A 393 27.92 -17.46 -20.44
C GLN A 393 28.14 -16.22 -19.57
N GLY A 394 29.15 -15.43 -19.92
CA GLY A 394 29.67 -14.32 -19.09
C GLY A 394 28.69 -13.16 -18.83
N ASN A 395 27.71 -12.96 -19.71
CA ASN A 395 26.73 -11.85 -19.64
C ASN A 395 25.78 -11.96 -18.42
N PHE A 396 25.79 -13.10 -17.71
CA PHE A 396 24.86 -13.41 -16.63
C PHE A 396 25.00 -12.55 -15.36
N THR A 397 26.15 -11.92 -15.10
CA THR A 397 26.39 -11.19 -13.84
C THR A 397 27.06 -9.82 -13.99
N GLY A 398 27.14 -9.13 -12.85
CA GLY A 398 28.11 -8.07 -12.62
C GLY A 398 29.58 -8.52 -12.79
N PRO A 399 30.53 -7.61 -12.53
CA PRO A 399 31.83 -7.61 -13.20
C PRO A 399 32.75 -8.80 -12.90
N LYS A 400 33.21 -9.44 -14.00
CA LYS A 400 34.42 -10.26 -14.16
C LYS A 400 34.92 -11.04 -12.93
N ILE A 401 34.77 -12.36 -13.00
CA ILE A 401 35.72 -13.28 -12.36
C ILE A 401 37.13 -13.00 -12.92
N PHE A 402 38.07 -12.71 -12.01
CA PHE A 402 39.48 -12.32 -12.21
C PHE A 402 39.82 -10.91 -12.74
N TRP A 403 40.14 -10.04 -11.77
CA TRP A 403 41.34 -9.19 -11.69
C TRP A 403 41.72 -8.31 -12.90
N SER A 404 41.05 -7.17 -13.05
CA SER A 404 41.67 -5.89 -13.47
C SER A 404 40.72 -4.73 -13.12
N GLY A 405 41.22 -3.50 -13.11
CA GLY A 405 40.57 -2.34 -12.46
C GLY A 405 39.17 -1.96 -12.97
N SER A 406 38.40 -1.33 -12.06
CA SER A 406 37.18 -0.54 -12.30
C SER A 406 36.24 -1.04 -13.39
N SER A 407 35.22 -1.84 -13.01
CA SER A 407 33.94 -1.70 -13.72
C SER A 407 33.27 -0.47 -13.20
N PHE A 408 33.22 0.56 -14.04
CA PHE A 408 32.63 1.85 -13.72
C PHE A 408 31.09 1.80 -13.54
N ARG A 409 30.46 0.65 -13.24
CA ARG A 409 28.99 0.51 -13.14
C ARG A 409 28.42 1.23 -11.92
N THR A 410 29.12 1.17 -10.80
CA THR A 410 28.75 1.89 -9.57
C THR A 410 28.95 3.40 -9.72
N GLU A 411 30.06 3.76 -10.35
CA GLU A 411 30.47 5.11 -10.77
C GLU A 411 29.44 5.68 -11.75
N ALA A 412 29.06 4.95 -12.80
CA ALA A 412 28.07 5.36 -13.80
C ALA A 412 26.68 5.65 -13.19
N THR A 413 26.33 4.93 -12.12
CA THR A 413 25.11 5.18 -11.37
C THR A 413 25.26 6.46 -10.54
N GLY A 414 26.26 6.55 -9.66
CA GLY A 414 26.48 7.72 -8.79
C GLY A 414 26.74 9.02 -9.57
N TYR A 415 27.64 8.96 -10.55
CA TYR A 415 28.00 10.08 -11.41
C TYR A 415 26.83 10.47 -12.30
N GLY A 416 26.04 9.49 -12.77
CA GLY A 416 24.84 9.74 -13.56
C GLY A 416 23.81 10.61 -12.82
N LEU A 417 23.59 10.35 -11.54
CA LEU A 417 22.69 11.15 -10.69
C LEU A 417 23.19 12.60 -10.58
N VAL A 418 24.50 12.81 -10.42
CA VAL A 418 25.13 14.15 -10.38
C VAL A 418 25.11 14.85 -11.75
N PHE A 419 25.29 14.11 -12.86
CA PHE A 419 25.14 14.65 -14.21
C PHE A 419 23.68 15.03 -14.52
N PHE A 420 22.69 14.27 -14.03
CA PHE A 420 21.28 14.62 -14.15
C PHE A 420 20.97 15.92 -13.38
N ALA A 421 21.52 16.08 -12.17
CA ALA A 421 21.44 17.33 -11.43
C ALA A 421 22.06 18.52 -12.20
N ARG A 422 23.18 18.33 -12.91
CA ARG A 422 23.77 19.37 -13.79
C ARG A 422 22.85 19.75 -14.94
N VAL A 423 22.18 18.79 -15.58
CA VAL A 423 21.23 19.07 -16.67
C VAL A 423 20.03 19.89 -16.16
N LEU A 424 19.47 19.52 -15.01
CA LEU A 424 18.38 20.29 -14.39
C LEU A 424 18.79 21.70 -13.96
N LEU A 425 19.97 21.85 -13.35
CA LEU A 425 20.45 23.17 -12.93
C LEU A 425 20.78 24.07 -14.12
N ALA A 426 21.32 23.53 -15.22
CA ALA A 426 21.60 24.30 -16.43
C ALA A 426 20.30 24.92 -17.02
N GLU A 427 19.21 24.17 -17.03
CA GLU A 427 17.87 24.65 -17.43
C GLU A 427 17.32 25.75 -16.49
N MET A 428 17.75 25.76 -15.22
CA MET A 428 17.48 26.84 -14.27
C MET A 428 18.47 28.02 -14.36
N ASN A 429 19.41 28.00 -15.32
CA ASN A 429 20.56 28.92 -15.41
C ASN A 429 21.42 28.92 -14.13
N LYS A 430 21.68 27.74 -13.58
CA LYS A 430 22.50 27.48 -12.38
C LYS A 430 23.57 26.42 -12.64
N GLU A 431 24.57 26.37 -11.77
CA GLU A 431 25.60 25.34 -11.72
C GLU A 431 25.58 24.63 -10.36
N LEU A 432 26.22 23.46 -10.25
CA LEU A 432 26.40 22.76 -8.95
C LEU A 432 27.39 23.48 -8.01
N LYS A 433 28.23 24.36 -8.55
CA LYS A 433 29.36 24.96 -7.84
C LYS A 433 28.89 25.84 -6.67
N GLY A 434 29.32 25.50 -5.47
CA GLY A 434 28.97 26.18 -4.21
C GLY A 434 27.61 25.79 -3.62
N LEU A 435 26.82 24.92 -4.27
CA LEU A 435 25.52 24.48 -3.75
C LEU A 435 25.69 23.44 -2.64
N ARG A 436 24.96 23.57 -1.53
CA ARG A 436 25.04 22.64 -0.39
C ARG A 436 24.15 21.43 -0.64
N CYS A 437 24.72 20.23 -0.57
CA CYS A 437 24.08 18.98 -0.97
C CYS A 437 23.93 18.03 0.22
N VAL A 438 22.68 17.62 0.49
CA VAL A 438 22.36 16.59 1.48
C VAL A 438 22.23 15.23 0.79
N ILE A 439 22.93 14.21 1.31
CA ILE A 439 22.93 12.85 0.77
C ILE A 439 22.48 11.91 1.90
N SER A 440 21.57 10.99 1.61
CA SER A 440 21.28 9.86 2.51
C SER A 440 22.04 8.61 2.07
N GLY A 441 22.23 7.68 3.00
CA GLY A 441 22.97 6.46 2.77
C GLY A 441 24.49 6.65 2.74
N SER A 442 25.18 5.53 2.73
CA SER A 442 26.64 5.40 2.65
C SER A 442 27.03 4.08 1.95
N GLY A 443 26.09 3.54 1.15
CA GLY A 443 26.32 2.43 0.24
C GLY A 443 26.87 2.92 -1.10
N LYS A 444 27.08 1.97 -2.02
CA LYS A 444 27.74 2.19 -3.33
C LYS A 444 27.27 3.44 -4.07
N ILE A 445 25.95 3.68 -4.16
CA ILE A 445 25.39 4.83 -4.90
C ILE A 445 25.76 6.14 -4.19
N ALA A 446 25.43 6.27 -2.90
CA ALA A 446 25.71 7.46 -2.10
C ALA A 446 27.19 7.86 -2.12
N MET A 447 28.11 6.88 -2.02
CA MET A 447 29.55 7.17 -2.03
C MET A 447 30.05 7.71 -3.39
N HIS A 448 29.52 7.24 -4.52
CA HIS A 448 29.90 7.77 -5.84
C HIS A 448 29.15 9.06 -6.20
N VAL A 449 27.96 9.32 -5.64
CA VAL A 449 27.31 10.65 -5.67
C VAL A 449 28.20 11.65 -4.94
N LEU A 450 28.60 11.32 -3.71
CA LEU A 450 29.54 12.10 -2.89
C LEU A 450 30.85 12.39 -3.66
N GLU A 451 31.50 11.36 -4.19
CA GLU A 451 32.74 11.48 -4.97
C GLU A 451 32.60 12.43 -6.17
N LYS A 452 31.49 12.38 -6.91
CA LYS A 452 31.31 13.19 -8.12
C LYS A 452 30.83 14.61 -7.85
N LEU A 453 30.27 14.89 -6.67
CA LEU A 453 29.95 16.26 -6.25
C LEU A 453 31.23 17.10 -5.99
N LEU A 454 32.31 16.48 -5.50
CA LEU A 454 33.59 17.16 -5.22
C LEU A 454 34.22 17.86 -6.45
N PRO A 455 34.47 17.19 -7.61
CA PRO A 455 35.02 17.85 -8.79
C PRO A 455 34.02 18.79 -9.47
N CYS A 456 32.72 18.68 -9.16
CA CYS A 456 31.72 19.66 -9.59
C CYS A 456 31.72 20.93 -8.72
N GLY A 457 32.52 20.98 -7.65
CA GLY A 457 32.61 22.10 -6.73
C GLY A 457 31.37 22.30 -5.85
N ALA A 458 30.51 21.29 -5.74
CA ALA A 458 29.39 21.30 -4.79
C ALA A 458 29.90 21.01 -3.37
N ILE A 459 29.07 21.31 -2.35
CA ILE A 459 29.41 21.16 -0.94
C ILE A 459 28.54 20.04 -0.34
N PRO A 460 28.91 18.75 -0.48
CA PRO A 460 28.20 17.65 0.15
C PRO A 460 28.50 17.62 1.66
N VAL A 461 27.44 17.62 2.49
CA VAL A 461 27.56 17.83 3.96
C VAL A 461 27.08 16.65 4.80
N THR A 462 26.33 15.69 4.24
CA THR A 462 25.82 14.53 4.96
C THR A 462 26.02 13.21 4.24
N VAL A 463 26.10 12.13 5.02
CA VAL A 463 25.93 10.72 4.61
C VAL A 463 25.26 9.97 5.76
N SER A 464 24.48 8.92 5.50
CA SER A 464 23.77 8.18 6.57
C SER A 464 23.94 6.66 6.53
N ASP A 465 23.61 5.98 7.63
CA ASP A 465 23.40 4.53 7.67
C ASP A 465 22.16 4.19 8.50
N SER A 466 21.85 2.91 8.67
CA SER A 466 20.60 2.45 9.32
C SER A 466 20.57 2.64 10.84
N LYS A 467 21.30 3.63 11.36
CA LYS A 467 21.38 4.02 12.78
C LYS A 467 21.41 5.54 12.99
N GLY A 468 21.37 6.35 11.93
CA GLY A 468 21.56 7.80 12.01
C GLY A 468 22.39 8.34 10.85
N TYR A 469 22.76 9.62 10.94
CA TYR A 469 23.55 10.29 9.90
C TYR A 469 24.74 11.07 10.44
N LEU A 470 25.77 11.18 9.61
CA LEU A 470 26.93 12.03 9.80
C LEU A 470 26.69 13.38 9.11
N LEU A 471 27.02 14.47 9.80
CA LEU A 471 27.00 15.85 9.33
C LEU A 471 28.37 16.48 9.53
N ASP A 472 28.94 17.01 8.44
CA ASP A 472 30.17 17.80 8.45
C ASP A 472 29.85 19.17 7.81
N GLU A 473 29.83 20.22 8.63
CA GLU A 473 29.29 21.54 8.24
C GLU A 473 30.18 22.26 7.22
N ASP A 474 31.48 22.00 7.26
CA ASP A 474 32.48 22.49 6.29
C ASP A 474 32.35 21.75 4.94
N GLY A 475 31.56 20.67 4.89
CA GLY A 475 31.47 19.74 3.78
C GLY A 475 32.61 18.72 3.74
N PHE A 476 32.41 17.69 2.93
CA PHE A 476 33.42 16.68 2.66
C PHE A 476 34.39 17.13 1.55
N ASP A 477 35.67 16.84 1.72
CA ASP A 477 36.72 16.92 0.71
C ASP A 477 37.21 15.51 0.30
N TYR A 478 38.22 15.40 -0.56
CA TYR A 478 38.76 14.11 -1.00
C TYR A 478 39.42 13.27 0.13
N MET A 479 39.98 13.90 1.15
CA MET A 479 40.57 13.21 2.30
C MET A 479 39.48 12.68 3.22
N LYS A 480 38.48 13.51 3.53
CA LYS A 480 37.26 13.15 4.24
C LYS A 480 36.52 12.01 3.52
N TYR A 481 36.39 12.08 2.19
CA TYR A 481 35.81 11.03 1.35
C TYR A 481 36.59 9.71 1.43
N SER A 482 37.93 9.74 1.29
CA SER A 482 38.74 8.51 1.39
C SER A 482 38.56 7.84 2.76
N LEU A 483 38.54 8.62 3.85
CA LEU A 483 38.29 8.08 5.18
C LEU A 483 36.91 7.41 5.28
N LEU A 484 35.85 8.04 4.75
CA LEU A 484 34.50 7.46 4.74
C LEU A 484 34.43 6.16 3.92
N ARG A 485 35.09 6.13 2.76
CA ARG A 485 35.20 4.94 1.92
C ARG A 485 35.90 3.80 2.67
N ASP A 486 37.01 4.10 3.35
CA ASP A 486 37.81 3.09 4.04
C ASP A 486 37.10 2.58 5.32
N ILE A 487 36.35 3.44 6.03
CA ILE A 487 35.41 3.06 7.11
C ILE A 487 34.37 2.07 6.60
N LYS A 488 33.74 2.36 5.45
CA LYS A 488 32.66 1.54 4.87
C LYS A 488 33.17 0.24 4.24
N ALA A 489 34.38 0.24 3.65
CA ALA A 489 35.06 -0.97 3.22
C ALA A 489 35.31 -1.93 4.40
N GLN A 490 35.67 -1.39 5.56
CA GLN A 490 35.85 -2.15 6.82
C GLN A 490 34.53 -2.46 7.56
N GLN A 491 33.36 -2.20 6.96
CA GLN A 491 32.02 -2.39 7.55
C GLN A 491 31.82 -1.68 8.91
N LYS A 492 32.54 -0.58 9.15
CA LYS A 492 32.44 0.21 10.39
C LYS A 492 31.29 1.22 10.33
N SER A 493 30.83 1.63 11.51
CA SER A 493 29.87 2.74 11.67
C SER A 493 30.50 4.07 11.25
N LEU A 494 29.69 4.97 10.69
CA LEU A 494 30.10 6.36 10.40
C LEU A 494 30.64 7.11 11.63
N LYS A 495 30.29 6.70 12.87
CA LYS A 495 30.87 7.25 14.12
C LYS A 495 32.40 7.16 14.19
N GLU A 496 33.02 6.24 13.45
CA GLU A 496 34.49 6.12 13.37
C GLU A 496 35.15 7.38 12.78
N TYR A 497 34.44 8.12 11.92
CA TYR A 497 34.91 9.38 11.30
C TYR A 497 35.24 10.46 12.33
N LEU A 498 34.49 10.50 13.43
CA LEU A 498 34.63 11.50 14.50
C LEU A 498 35.98 11.42 15.23
N LYS A 499 36.71 10.29 15.09
CA LYS A 499 38.08 10.13 15.60
C LYS A 499 39.11 10.99 14.86
N SER A 500 38.86 11.29 13.59
CA SER A 500 39.70 12.14 12.75
C SER A 500 39.15 13.57 12.65
N TYR A 501 37.82 13.73 12.67
CA TYR A 501 37.13 15.01 12.50
C TYR A 501 36.14 15.25 13.66
N PRO A 502 36.63 15.63 14.86
CA PRO A 502 35.80 15.76 16.07
C PRO A 502 34.84 16.95 16.07
N HIS A 503 34.90 17.82 15.07
CA HIS A 503 33.94 18.92 14.86
C HIS A 503 32.69 18.50 14.07
N ALA A 504 32.76 17.39 13.33
CA ALA A 504 31.60 16.78 12.71
C ALA A 504 30.66 16.17 13.77
N LYS A 505 29.40 15.95 13.40
CA LYS A 505 28.36 15.41 14.29
C LYS A 505 27.88 14.08 13.70
N TYR A 506 27.70 13.05 14.52
CA TYR A 506 26.82 11.93 14.17
C TYR A 506 25.57 12.02 15.03
N ILE A 507 24.41 11.93 14.39
CA ILE A 507 23.10 12.09 15.01
C ILE A 507 22.39 10.75 14.87
N ASP A 508 22.30 10.01 15.98
CA ASP A 508 21.64 8.71 16.06
C ASP A 508 20.13 8.81 15.80
N ASP A 509 19.57 7.73 15.24
CA ASP A 509 18.13 7.50 15.00
C ASP A 509 17.40 8.61 14.21
N ALA A 510 18.15 9.42 13.44
CA ALA A 510 17.64 10.52 12.62
C ALA A 510 18.01 10.39 11.13
N LYS A 511 17.32 11.16 10.27
CA LYS A 511 17.60 11.33 8.85
C LYS A 511 18.13 12.75 8.56
N PRO A 512 18.94 12.98 7.51
CA PRO A 512 19.58 14.27 7.24
C PRO A 512 18.63 15.35 6.67
N TRP A 513 17.32 15.10 6.63
CA TRP A 513 16.33 15.90 5.92
C TRP A 513 16.01 17.27 6.56
N SER A 514 16.47 17.50 7.80
CA SER A 514 16.43 18.81 8.47
C SER A 514 17.52 19.77 7.99
N GLU A 515 18.60 19.27 7.40
CA GLU A 515 19.81 20.06 7.19
C GLU A 515 19.72 20.96 5.98
N GLN A 516 20.22 22.20 6.12
CA GLN A 516 20.13 23.21 5.07
C GLN A 516 20.81 22.74 3.79
N CYS A 517 20.08 22.79 2.67
CA CYS A 517 20.57 22.34 1.37
C CYS A 517 19.87 23.05 0.20
N ASP A 518 20.57 23.10 -0.94
CA ASP A 518 20.00 23.45 -2.24
C ASP A 518 19.47 22.18 -2.95
N LEU A 519 20.19 21.06 -2.78
CA LEU A 519 19.87 19.76 -3.38
C LEU A 519 19.81 18.63 -2.34
N ALA A 520 18.88 17.70 -2.55
CA ALA A 520 18.73 16.47 -1.78
C ALA A 520 18.91 15.22 -2.66
N PHE A 521 19.69 14.25 -2.20
CA PHE A 521 19.99 12.99 -2.89
C PHE A 521 19.62 11.78 -2.00
N PRO A 522 18.34 11.34 -1.98
CA PRO A 522 17.93 10.10 -1.33
C PRO A 522 18.49 8.85 -2.04
N CYS A 523 19.47 8.20 -1.41
CA CYS A 523 20.21 7.06 -1.95
C CYS A 523 20.16 5.79 -1.06
N ALA A 524 19.33 5.74 -0.02
CA ALA A 524 19.36 4.69 1.00
C ALA A 524 18.34 3.56 0.76
N SER A 525 17.06 3.89 0.57
CA SER A 525 15.99 2.89 0.38
C SER A 525 14.73 3.48 -0.28
N HIS A 526 13.82 2.60 -0.68
CA HIS A 526 12.44 3.00 -0.94
C HIS A 526 11.77 3.56 0.34
N ASN A 527 10.80 4.46 0.17
CA ASN A 527 10.04 5.11 1.25
C ASN A 527 10.90 5.68 2.41
N GLU A 528 12.09 6.22 2.09
CA GLU A 528 13.00 6.87 3.04
C GLU A 528 12.65 8.35 3.34
N ILE A 529 11.74 8.96 2.57
CA ILE A 529 11.17 10.30 2.81
C ILE A 529 9.66 10.17 3.00
N ASP A 530 9.20 10.50 4.21
CA ASP A 530 7.78 10.57 4.57
C ASP A 530 7.17 11.99 4.46
N GLN A 531 5.93 12.14 4.94
CA GLN A 531 5.21 13.42 4.93
C GLN A 531 5.91 14.53 5.74
N GLY A 532 6.45 14.22 6.93
CA GLY A 532 7.14 15.19 7.77
C GLY A 532 8.52 15.54 7.24
N GLU A 533 9.18 14.57 6.62
CA GLU A 533 10.51 14.70 6.03
C GLU A 533 10.50 15.47 4.72
N ALA A 534 9.45 15.31 3.90
CA ALA A 534 9.19 16.20 2.77
C ALA A 534 9.01 17.66 3.21
N VAL A 535 8.32 17.91 4.34
CA VAL A 535 8.20 19.25 4.93
C VAL A 535 9.56 19.75 5.45
N ALA A 536 10.39 18.89 6.05
CA ALA A 536 11.74 19.25 6.48
C ALA A 536 12.62 19.70 5.30
N ILE A 537 12.62 18.94 4.19
CA ILE A 537 13.37 19.26 2.95
C ILE A 537 12.94 20.62 2.36
N ILE A 538 11.64 20.94 2.40
CA ILE A 538 11.13 22.24 1.93
C ILE A 538 11.62 23.38 2.85
N ASN A 539 11.54 23.16 4.17
CA ASN A 539 11.93 24.14 5.19
C ASN A 539 13.45 24.37 5.26
N SER A 540 14.27 23.36 4.93
CA SER A 540 15.72 23.45 4.90
C SER A 540 16.28 24.23 3.70
N GLY A 541 15.40 24.60 2.75
CA GLY A 541 15.72 25.47 1.61
C GLY A 541 15.83 24.75 0.26
N CYS A 542 15.64 23.42 0.22
CA CYS A 542 15.87 22.60 -0.96
C CYS A 542 15.08 23.09 -2.20
N ARG A 543 15.67 22.93 -3.37
CA ARG A 543 15.07 23.32 -4.67
C ARG A 543 15.00 22.18 -5.68
N VAL A 544 15.93 21.21 -5.61
CA VAL A 544 15.93 20.04 -6.49
C VAL A 544 16.18 18.78 -5.66
N LEU A 545 15.29 17.80 -5.77
CA LEU A 545 15.43 16.48 -5.18
C LEU A 545 15.74 15.48 -6.30
N ILE A 546 16.87 14.79 -6.20
CA ILE A 546 17.33 13.81 -7.17
C ILE A 546 17.11 12.43 -6.58
N GLU A 547 16.11 11.69 -7.03
CA GLU A 547 15.89 10.33 -6.56
C GLU A 547 17.02 9.41 -7.03
N CYS A 548 17.67 8.72 -6.09
CA CYS A 548 18.84 7.88 -6.36
C CYS A 548 18.62 6.41 -5.96
N SER A 549 17.77 6.15 -4.97
CA SER A 549 17.11 4.86 -4.72
C SER A 549 15.83 4.73 -5.56
N ASN A 550 15.27 3.52 -5.70
CA ASN A 550 13.97 3.34 -6.36
C ASN A 550 12.85 3.75 -5.39
N MET A 551 11.98 4.71 -5.79
CA MET A 551 10.82 5.21 -5.01
C MET A 551 11.16 5.62 -3.55
N PRO A 552 12.06 6.60 -3.32
CA PRO A 552 12.39 7.09 -1.99
C PRO A 552 11.24 7.81 -1.28
N CYS A 553 10.33 8.41 -2.04
CA CYS A 553 9.24 9.22 -1.48
C CYS A 553 7.98 8.37 -1.26
N THR A 554 7.36 8.49 -0.07
CA THR A 554 5.98 8.01 0.12
C THR A 554 4.99 8.81 -0.73
N VAL A 555 3.79 8.28 -0.97
CA VAL A 555 2.72 9.01 -1.68
C VAL A 555 2.49 10.40 -1.06
N GLN A 556 2.45 10.47 0.27
CA GLN A 556 2.24 11.72 1.02
C GLN A 556 3.42 12.69 0.90
N ALA A 557 4.65 12.18 0.75
CA ALA A 557 5.84 12.99 0.49
C ALA A 557 5.80 13.60 -0.93
N VAL A 558 5.50 12.78 -1.96
CA VAL A 558 5.34 13.25 -3.35
C VAL A 558 4.24 14.32 -3.41
N ASP A 559 3.11 14.09 -2.74
CA ASP A 559 1.99 15.02 -2.65
C ASP A 559 2.35 16.38 -2.05
N ILE A 560 3.38 16.46 -1.21
CA ILE A 560 3.87 17.69 -0.58
C ILE A 560 4.94 18.36 -1.44
N LEU A 561 5.89 17.59 -1.99
CA LEU A 561 6.93 18.09 -2.90
C LEU A 561 6.33 18.70 -4.18
N ARG A 562 5.31 18.04 -4.75
CA ARG A 562 4.47 18.57 -5.85
C ARG A 562 3.96 19.98 -5.57
N LYS A 563 3.43 20.22 -4.36
CA LYS A 563 2.76 21.47 -3.97
C LYS A 563 3.74 22.59 -3.61
N SER A 564 5.00 22.27 -3.32
CA SER A 564 6.01 23.23 -2.82
C SER A 564 6.93 23.83 -3.88
N LYS A 565 6.81 23.41 -5.15
CA LYS A 565 7.70 23.76 -6.27
C LYS A 565 9.15 23.26 -6.14
N VAL A 566 9.40 22.24 -5.29
CA VAL A 566 10.65 21.48 -5.37
C VAL A 566 10.62 20.65 -6.65
N LEU A 567 11.66 20.74 -7.47
CA LEU A 567 11.77 19.91 -8.67
C LEU A 567 12.20 18.50 -8.27
N VAL A 568 11.37 17.50 -8.55
CA VAL A 568 11.68 16.08 -8.31
C VAL A 568 12.16 15.44 -9.60
N ALA A 569 13.38 14.90 -9.58
CA ALA A 569 13.92 14.09 -10.67
C ALA A 569 13.68 12.61 -10.34
N PRO A 570 12.78 11.91 -11.07
CA PRO A 570 12.33 10.57 -10.70
C PRO A 570 13.41 9.52 -10.93
N ALA A 571 13.49 8.53 -10.05
CA ALA A 571 14.50 7.44 -10.10
C ALA A 571 14.56 6.73 -11.46
N LYS A 572 13.39 6.64 -12.11
CA LYS A 572 13.14 6.09 -13.45
C LYS A 572 13.97 6.77 -14.54
N ALA A 573 14.23 8.08 -14.44
CA ALA A 573 14.99 8.86 -15.42
C ALA A 573 16.43 9.16 -14.95
N THR A 574 16.64 9.43 -13.66
CA THR A 574 17.96 9.78 -13.10
C THR A 574 18.96 8.63 -13.21
N ALA A 575 18.50 7.39 -13.06
CA ALA A 575 19.34 6.19 -13.11
C ALA A 575 19.73 5.72 -14.53
N ALA A 576 19.44 6.51 -15.58
CA ALA A 576 19.77 6.19 -16.97
C ALA A 576 21.28 5.97 -17.21
N GLY A 577 22.16 6.66 -16.46
CA GLY A 577 23.62 6.49 -16.58
C GLY A 577 24.12 5.08 -16.24
N GLY A 578 23.58 4.48 -15.17
CA GLY A 578 23.93 3.12 -14.76
C GLY A 578 23.39 2.03 -15.70
N ILE A 579 22.25 2.29 -16.36
CA ILE A 579 21.70 1.43 -17.41
C ILE A 579 22.58 1.50 -18.67
N ALA A 580 22.86 2.72 -19.16
CA ALA A 580 23.61 2.92 -20.40
C ALA A 580 25.01 2.28 -20.37
N LEU A 581 25.75 2.36 -19.25
CA LEU A 581 26.97 1.55 -19.13
C LEU A 581 26.65 0.06 -19.07
N GLY A 582 25.69 -0.35 -18.23
CA GLY A 582 25.32 -1.75 -18.05
C GLY A 582 24.92 -2.47 -19.34
N GLU A 583 24.47 -1.73 -20.37
CA GLU A 583 24.15 -2.20 -21.72
C GLU A 583 25.36 -2.20 -22.66
N LEU A 584 26.29 -1.24 -22.50
CA LEU A 584 27.63 -1.33 -23.11
C LEU A 584 28.39 -2.57 -22.62
N GLU A 585 28.20 -3.00 -21.36
CA GLU A 585 28.76 -4.26 -20.85
C GLU A 585 28.11 -5.53 -21.42
N LEU A 586 26.98 -5.43 -22.13
CA LEU A 586 26.32 -6.55 -22.82
C LEU A 586 26.70 -6.70 -24.30
N ASN A 587 27.28 -5.66 -24.92
CA ASN A 587 27.69 -5.72 -26.33
C ASN A 587 29.01 -6.51 -26.49
N PRO A 588 29.04 -7.65 -27.20
CA PRO A 588 30.25 -8.45 -27.38
C PRO A 588 31.41 -7.73 -28.07
N GLU A 589 31.12 -6.71 -28.88
CA GLU A 589 32.12 -5.90 -29.58
C GLU A 589 32.75 -4.82 -28.68
N PHE A 590 32.16 -4.53 -27.52
CA PHE A 590 32.49 -3.35 -26.72
C PHE A 590 33.47 -3.65 -25.59
N ASN A 591 34.77 -3.57 -25.89
CA ASN A 591 35.81 -3.79 -24.88
C ASN A 591 35.99 -2.58 -23.95
N LEU A 592 35.30 -2.62 -22.80
CA LEU A 592 35.40 -1.61 -21.71
C LEU A 592 36.84 -1.29 -21.29
N MET A 593 37.79 -2.21 -21.45
CA MET A 593 39.21 -2.01 -21.09
C MET A 593 39.95 -1.02 -22.02
N GLN A 594 39.28 -0.51 -23.05
CA GLN A 594 39.82 0.46 -24.01
C GLN A 594 39.14 1.85 -23.91
N LEU A 595 38.18 2.04 -22.99
CA LEU A 595 37.61 3.37 -22.73
C LEU A 595 38.57 4.25 -21.92
N SER A 596 38.70 5.51 -22.30
CA SER A 596 39.17 6.54 -21.37
C SER A 596 38.07 6.91 -20.38
N VAL A 597 38.45 7.49 -19.23
CA VAL A 597 37.49 8.01 -18.23
C VAL A 597 36.65 9.15 -18.84
N GLU A 598 37.23 9.94 -19.75
CA GLU A 598 36.54 11.03 -20.44
C GLU A 598 35.48 10.48 -21.42
N ASP A 599 35.82 9.49 -22.25
CA ASP A 599 34.85 8.83 -23.16
C ASP A 599 33.70 8.17 -22.39
N PHE A 600 34.01 7.57 -21.26
CA PHE A 600 33.06 6.97 -20.33
C PHE A 600 32.08 8.02 -19.77
N GLU A 601 32.58 9.14 -19.22
CA GLU A 601 31.73 10.21 -18.70
C GLU A 601 30.95 10.95 -19.79
N ASN A 602 31.52 11.10 -20.99
CA ASN A 602 30.85 11.70 -22.14
C ASN A 602 29.65 10.84 -22.59
N LYS A 603 29.81 9.51 -22.65
CA LYS A 603 28.71 8.57 -22.97
C LYS A 603 27.57 8.63 -21.96
N ILE A 604 27.87 8.76 -20.67
CA ILE A 604 26.84 8.90 -19.62
C ILE A 604 26.11 10.24 -19.74
N GLN A 605 26.83 11.34 -19.92
CA GLN A 605 26.23 12.68 -20.08
C GLN A 605 25.31 12.75 -21.31
N ASP A 606 25.71 12.14 -22.43
CA ASP A 606 24.89 12.00 -23.64
C ASP A 606 23.61 11.17 -23.40
N ALA A 607 23.73 10.00 -22.79
CA ALA A 607 22.58 9.13 -22.48
C ALA A 607 21.57 9.81 -21.53
N ILE A 608 22.07 10.54 -20.53
CA ILE A 608 21.24 11.32 -19.59
C ILE A 608 20.54 12.47 -20.30
N LYS A 609 21.27 13.27 -21.07
CA LYS A 609 20.70 14.40 -21.83
C LYS A 609 19.59 13.91 -22.76
N LYS A 610 19.82 12.85 -23.54
CA LYS A 610 18.82 12.25 -24.43
C LYS A 610 17.62 11.65 -23.69
N THR A 611 17.77 11.25 -22.43
CA THR A 611 16.67 10.72 -21.61
C THR A 611 15.84 11.85 -20.99
N TYR A 612 16.48 12.91 -20.53
CA TYR A 612 15.81 14.16 -20.11
C TYR A 612 15.04 14.79 -21.28
N GLU A 613 15.67 14.99 -22.43
CA GLU A 613 15.05 15.57 -23.64
C GLU A 613 13.83 14.76 -24.11
N ARG A 614 13.94 13.41 -24.17
CA ARG A 614 12.80 12.54 -24.50
C ARG A 614 11.67 12.63 -23.48
N SER A 615 11.99 12.71 -22.19
CA SER A 615 11.00 12.82 -21.12
C SER A 615 10.23 14.14 -21.22
N ILE A 616 10.93 15.27 -21.26
CA ILE A 616 10.30 16.59 -21.40
C ILE A 616 9.48 16.70 -22.68
N LYS A 617 9.97 16.16 -23.81
CA LYS A 617 9.18 16.12 -25.05
C LYS A 617 7.90 15.28 -24.88
N ALA A 618 7.98 14.10 -24.27
CA ALA A 618 6.81 13.25 -24.05
C ALA A 618 5.76 13.91 -23.14
N ALA A 619 6.17 14.73 -22.18
CA ALA A 619 5.26 15.57 -21.40
C ALA A 619 4.55 16.62 -22.28
N GLN A 620 5.31 17.35 -23.11
CA GLN A 620 4.81 18.37 -24.02
C GLN A 620 3.84 17.80 -25.07
N ASP A 621 4.16 16.65 -25.67
CA ASP A 621 3.33 15.95 -26.67
C ASP A 621 1.94 15.54 -26.11
N TYR A 622 1.77 15.54 -24.79
CA TYR A 622 0.51 15.29 -24.07
C TYR A 622 0.00 16.50 -23.27
N GLY A 623 0.52 17.71 -23.55
CA GLY A 623 0.00 18.98 -23.03
C GLY A 623 0.55 19.43 -21.69
N ILE A 624 1.57 18.74 -21.16
CA ILE A 624 2.21 19.09 -19.88
C ILE A 624 3.40 20.01 -20.16
N MET A 625 3.22 21.30 -19.88
CA MET A 625 4.23 22.35 -20.09
C MET A 625 5.52 22.08 -19.30
N LYS A 626 6.65 22.60 -19.79
CA LYS A 626 7.99 22.36 -19.20
C LYS A 626 8.14 22.98 -17.82
N GLU A 627 7.41 24.07 -17.59
CA GLU A 627 7.38 24.88 -16.37
C GLU A 627 6.58 24.22 -15.24
N ASN A 628 5.84 23.13 -15.51
CA ASN A 628 5.22 22.32 -14.47
C ASN A 628 6.33 21.54 -13.73
N PRO A 629 6.44 21.64 -12.38
CA PRO A 629 7.39 20.83 -11.60
C PRO A 629 7.30 19.32 -11.86
N GLU A 630 6.13 18.82 -12.24
CA GLU A 630 5.89 17.41 -12.55
C GLU A 630 6.17 17.02 -14.00
N SER A 631 6.55 17.96 -14.87
CA SER A 631 6.78 17.73 -16.30
C SER A 631 7.76 16.58 -16.55
N LEU A 632 8.80 16.47 -15.73
CA LEU A 632 9.77 15.37 -15.81
C LEU A 632 9.21 14.03 -15.30
N VAL A 633 8.37 14.02 -14.26
CA VAL A 633 7.78 12.80 -13.69
C VAL A 633 6.78 12.19 -14.67
N HIS A 634 5.82 12.99 -15.15
CA HIS A 634 4.92 12.55 -16.20
C HIS A 634 5.68 12.20 -17.47
N GLY A 635 6.62 13.05 -17.91
CA GLY A 635 7.40 12.84 -19.11
C GLY A 635 8.17 11.52 -19.14
N ALA A 636 8.79 11.15 -18.02
CA ALA A 636 9.46 9.87 -17.83
C ALA A 636 8.48 8.70 -17.92
N ASN A 637 7.39 8.73 -17.15
CA ASN A 637 6.39 7.66 -17.14
C ASN A 637 5.68 7.50 -18.49
N ILE A 638 5.35 8.60 -19.18
CA ILE A 638 4.76 8.63 -20.53
C ILE A 638 5.74 8.05 -21.56
N CYS A 639 7.01 8.49 -21.57
CA CYS A 639 7.99 7.99 -22.54
C CYS A 639 8.29 6.49 -22.34
N ALA A 640 8.45 6.05 -21.08
CA ALA A 640 8.60 4.64 -20.73
C ALA A 640 7.43 3.80 -21.26
N PHE A 641 6.20 4.18 -20.89
CA PHE A 641 5.00 3.45 -21.24
C PHE A 641 4.76 3.38 -22.75
N LEU A 642 4.96 4.47 -23.50
CA LEU A 642 4.73 4.46 -24.95
C LEU A 642 5.70 3.52 -25.70
N ASN A 643 6.97 3.43 -25.25
CA ASN A 643 7.93 2.48 -25.83
C ASN A 643 7.49 1.03 -25.62
N ILE A 644 7.08 0.68 -24.39
CA ILE A 644 6.57 -0.64 -24.04
C ILE A 644 5.26 -0.93 -24.79
N ALA A 645 4.33 0.01 -24.79
CA ALA A 645 3.00 -0.16 -25.36
C ALA A 645 3.02 -0.33 -26.89
N GLN A 646 3.96 0.31 -27.58
CA GLN A 646 4.19 0.05 -29.01
C GLN A 646 4.66 -1.40 -29.21
N ALA A 647 5.67 -1.86 -28.47
CA ALA A 647 6.18 -3.23 -28.60
C ALA A 647 5.11 -4.30 -28.27
N MET A 648 4.31 -4.08 -27.23
CA MET A 648 3.15 -4.94 -26.90
C MET A 648 2.00 -4.87 -27.92
N THR A 649 1.93 -3.80 -28.72
CA THR A 649 1.01 -3.71 -29.87
C THR A 649 1.54 -4.55 -31.03
N ASP A 650 2.82 -4.37 -31.37
CA ASP A 650 3.48 -5.05 -32.48
C ASP A 650 3.57 -6.58 -32.28
N GLN A 651 3.70 -7.03 -31.04
CA GLN A 651 3.73 -8.45 -30.65
C GLN A 651 2.33 -9.06 -30.42
N GLY A 652 1.28 -8.24 -30.38
CA GLY A 652 -0.09 -8.69 -30.20
C GLY A 652 -0.39 -9.24 -28.79
N CYS A 653 -1.31 -10.21 -28.71
CA CYS A 653 -1.80 -10.76 -27.45
C CYS A 653 -1.01 -12.02 -27.05
N VAL A 654 0.18 -11.78 -26.49
CA VAL A 654 1.01 -12.73 -25.73
C VAL A 654 0.84 -12.53 -24.23
#